data_AF-A0A165X130-F1
#
_entry.id   AF-A0A165X130-F1
#
_cell.length_a   1.000
_cell.length_b   1.000
_cell.length_c   1.000
_cell.angle_alpha   90.00
_cell.angle_beta   90.00
_cell.angle_gamma   90.00
#
_symmetry.space_group_name_H-M   'P 1'
#
loop_
_entity.id
_entity.type
_entity.pdbx_description
1 polymer ?
#
loop_
_entity_poly.entity_id
_entity_poly.type
_entity_poly.pdbx_seq_one_letter_code
_entity_poly.pdbx_strand_id
1 'polypeptide(L)'
;MSEDHSNGVVGPAQPALTPLQTQYLAKILAQLAMSRASRGLSADTIAEWASLNDVGSLTTFGLPFSGEPAVPDKKLRTRTYAAPAQPPILRYLFRHFVLTFPGLQDAPHKYWTKIVQPMFDDAASRNLPGSKERSEVTKRRTVAIALTNYIGTVFFKGLHPYTSAPARPSRDLLQRIDDMFPPPQTEAVGGFFVAIVKIDLVRRKPKPKPQAEGTEGHEDADADTATEEPAKRVQTEQYLLCTRPGDGEQEVFVYRDYSTFQKFDKDLADTGLDKPALPGPGASGFPSKESLQLYLRALLAFLAHDPESPVSFKLKSFLLGFALALPAEKRRTLLERVQADEGRLAGAHAAWAAAGATVADMRAGWAVFVGGLLAGDGLDASFALLKDHASIYALPLQYRRAAQWASAYTAYALHYLFVAAPNANEAFFLLQLLHHFFPYALARQLLKIANPAAMIKAFMALLFGEPLGAKSVFSRVFAGIEGRHAKAHRRQIARYRTLVADSAVCDRLRAFVHAGRAEQEKVREKSRTDEVDLVVSILVRAGLSEAQEEDVLECYHAFQDGVAAGDPTLLEADGAVEDSASGLQATKFKWLKRLLRLESLSRGNREGLRIWEGTFETFFRETVALYYPVISAVSKASNLSARLGDLQKFLDDMVRVVLGKDRSPRQFVQLAQRHEQSLYYFLHEIHANGKGLTVPLIEWLRKGLDLMSGGIRTAGEKPISVNLEALLATSPAIAPKVLAEIDATANYIMWNKARYELSLRAAVLGADASAPAPAPGAPLAHSAPGPQPQPHGGHVDVDGLLRALMEGAGQDVSARLAGASAFGMVDWGYFYDPQVVDTPTDTVLEGEEPPRGDGDDGASVAPSTTGTTAAASRRAAPAPRHGETSAFIKPPLLMETRKLLEAYYAQIGPALDGAADAEQWAGKIKSASKK
;
A
#
# COMPACT_ATOMS: atom_id res chain seq x y z
N MET A 1 -23.76 54.37 3.87
CA MET A 1 -24.59 54.95 2.80
C MET A 1 -24.72 53.91 1.71
N SER A 2 -25.94 53.38 1.59
CA SER A 2 -26.55 52.78 0.39
C SER A 2 -25.79 51.68 -0.35
N GLU A 3 -26.06 50.43 0.03
CA GLU A 3 -25.89 49.25 -0.82
C GLU A 3 -26.99 49.25 -1.90
N ASP A 4 -26.60 49.06 -3.16
CA ASP A 4 -27.52 48.94 -4.29
C ASP A 4 -27.73 47.45 -4.61
N HIS A 5 -28.98 47.03 -4.56
CA HIS A 5 -29.43 45.67 -4.83
C HIS A 5 -29.60 45.48 -6.35
N SER A 6 -28.78 44.64 -6.98
CA SER A 6 -29.10 44.05 -8.28
C SER A 6 -29.31 42.54 -8.13
N ASN A 7 -30.59 42.15 -8.11
CA ASN A 7 -31.10 40.77 -8.14
C ASN A 7 -30.57 40.00 -9.36
N GLY A 8 -29.60 39.11 -9.13
CA GLY A 8 -29.36 37.95 -9.97
C GLY A 8 -30.10 36.75 -9.41
N VAL A 9 -30.93 36.10 -10.24
CA VAL A 9 -31.72 34.91 -9.90
C VAL A 9 -30.83 33.84 -9.28
N VAL A 10 -30.98 33.62 -7.98
CA VAL A 10 -30.30 32.57 -7.21
C VAL A 10 -30.97 31.24 -7.54
N GLY A 11 -30.32 30.42 -8.37
CA GLY A 11 -30.60 28.98 -8.43
C GLY A 11 -30.40 28.33 -7.06
N PRO A 12 -30.97 27.15 -6.79
CA PRO A 12 -30.97 26.56 -5.44
C PRO A 12 -29.55 26.54 -4.88
N ALA A 13 -29.37 27.23 -3.74
CA ALA A 13 -28.10 27.31 -3.04
C ALA A 13 -27.58 25.89 -2.78
N GLN A 14 -26.44 25.55 -3.37
CA GLN A 14 -25.77 24.29 -3.06
C GLN A 14 -25.43 24.30 -1.56
N PRO A 15 -25.66 23.19 -0.82
CA PRO A 15 -25.28 23.10 0.58
C PRO A 15 -23.76 23.28 0.70
N ALA A 16 -23.34 24.09 1.68
CA ALA A 16 -21.92 24.33 1.96
C ALA A 16 -21.18 23.01 2.17
N LEU A 17 -19.98 22.89 1.59
CA LEU A 17 -19.19 21.66 1.69
C LEU A 17 -18.83 21.36 3.15
N THR A 18 -18.93 20.09 3.54
CA THR A 18 -18.45 19.70 4.88
C THR A 18 -16.92 19.88 4.95
N PRO A 19 -16.34 20.08 6.15
CA PRO A 19 -14.88 20.20 6.29
C PRO A 19 -14.13 18.96 5.74
N LEU A 20 -14.70 17.77 5.94
CA LEU A 20 -14.17 16.51 5.46
C LEU A 20 -14.17 16.45 3.92
N GLN A 21 -15.29 16.81 3.30
CA GLN A 21 -15.41 16.87 1.84
C GLN A 21 -14.44 17.91 1.25
N THR A 22 -14.33 19.08 1.87
CA THR A 22 -13.37 20.13 1.48
C THR A 22 -11.93 19.60 1.47
N GLN A 23 -11.53 18.93 2.55
CA GLN A 23 -10.19 18.36 2.68
C GLN A 23 -9.88 17.32 1.61
N TYR A 24 -10.78 16.35 1.41
CA TYR A 24 -10.54 15.24 0.48
C TYR A 24 -10.71 15.66 -0.99
N LEU A 25 -11.66 16.53 -1.30
CA LEU A 25 -11.84 17.10 -2.64
C LEU A 25 -10.58 17.83 -3.09
N ALA A 26 -10.07 18.75 -2.26
CA ALA A 26 -8.85 19.49 -2.57
C ALA A 26 -7.63 18.57 -2.69
N LYS A 27 -7.50 17.57 -1.80
CA LYS A 27 -6.42 16.58 -1.88
C LYS A 27 -6.48 15.78 -3.20
N ILE A 28 -7.64 15.23 -3.55
CA ILE A 28 -7.83 14.40 -4.75
C ILE A 28 -7.62 15.24 -6.01
N LEU A 29 -8.12 16.47 -6.08
CA LEU A 29 -7.90 17.37 -7.22
C LEU A 29 -6.40 17.67 -7.43
N ALA A 30 -5.66 17.99 -6.37
CA ALA A 30 -4.21 18.22 -6.45
C ALA A 30 -3.47 16.96 -6.92
N GLN A 31 -3.85 15.79 -6.39
CA GLN A 31 -3.26 14.51 -6.79
C GLN A 31 -3.59 14.14 -8.25
N LEU A 32 -4.80 14.42 -8.72
CA LEU A 32 -5.21 14.20 -10.11
C LEU A 32 -4.50 15.15 -11.07
N ALA A 33 -4.37 16.44 -10.71
CA ALA A 33 -3.63 17.42 -11.49
C ALA A 33 -2.17 16.98 -11.70
N MET A 34 -1.50 16.50 -10.65
CA MET A 34 -0.14 16.00 -10.74
C MET A 34 -0.02 14.69 -11.53
N SER A 35 -0.94 13.75 -11.29
CA SER A 35 -0.80 12.37 -11.75
C SER A 35 -1.44 12.05 -13.09
N ARG A 36 -2.32 12.86 -13.68
CA ARG A 36 -3.04 12.45 -14.90
C ARG A 36 -2.07 11.99 -16.00
N ALA A 37 -2.37 10.87 -16.66
CA ALA A 37 -1.46 10.23 -17.61
C ALA A 37 -1.75 10.54 -19.09
N SER A 38 -2.88 11.20 -19.40
CA SER A 38 -3.33 11.43 -20.78
C SER A 38 -3.51 12.91 -21.10
N ARG A 39 -2.93 13.35 -22.23
CA ARG A 39 -3.38 14.55 -22.94
C ARG A 39 -4.79 14.28 -23.47
N GLY A 40 -5.74 15.16 -23.17
CA GLY A 40 -7.03 15.21 -23.85
C GLY A 40 -6.92 15.93 -25.20
N LEU A 41 -8.02 16.00 -25.96
CA LEU A 41 -8.11 16.55 -27.33
C LEU A 41 -7.62 18.01 -27.54
N SER A 42 -7.24 18.75 -26.50
CA SER A 42 -6.57 20.06 -26.66
C SER A 42 -5.11 19.94 -26.23
N ALA A 43 -4.23 20.66 -26.92
CA ALA A 43 -2.81 20.77 -26.58
C ALA A 43 -2.54 21.31 -25.16
N ASP A 44 -3.58 21.74 -24.43
CA ASP A 44 -3.50 22.58 -23.23
C ASP A 44 -3.80 21.85 -21.91
N THR A 45 -4.30 20.60 -21.90
CA THR A 45 -4.55 19.89 -20.63
C THR A 45 -3.23 19.31 -20.08
N ILE A 46 -2.66 19.98 -19.07
CA ILE A 46 -1.34 19.67 -18.50
C ILE A 46 -1.41 18.43 -17.58
N ALA A 47 -0.60 17.43 -17.93
CA ALA A 47 -0.30 16.27 -17.11
C ALA A 47 1.13 16.40 -16.55
N GLU A 48 1.26 16.83 -15.29
CA GLU A 48 2.54 17.26 -14.69
C GLU A 48 3.63 16.18 -14.79
N TRP A 49 3.44 14.99 -14.21
CA TRP A 49 4.43 13.91 -14.29
C TRP A 49 4.60 13.34 -15.70
N ALA A 50 3.57 13.40 -16.54
CA ALA A 50 3.66 12.92 -17.92
C ALA A 50 4.50 13.87 -18.79
N SER A 51 4.49 15.18 -18.48
CA SER A 51 5.28 16.19 -19.19
C SER A 51 6.78 15.90 -19.12
N LEU A 52 7.28 15.29 -18.05
CA LEU A 52 8.69 14.90 -17.92
C LEU A 52 9.11 13.81 -18.92
N ASN A 53 8.16 13.14 -19.59
CA ASN A 53 8.49 12.26 -20.69
C ASN A 53 8.74 13.03 -21.99
N ASP A 54 8.40 14.32 -22.08
CA ASP A 54 8.63 15.18 -23.26
C ASP A 54 10.09 15.66 -23.32
N VAL A 55 10.66 15.62 -24.52
CA VAL A 55 12.00 16.16 -24.76
C VAL A 55 11.93 17.67 -24.61
N GLY A 56 12.85 18.23 -23.83
CA GLY A 56 12.85 19.65 -23.50
C GLY A 56 11.91 20.03 -22.36
N SER A 57 11.27 19.09 -21.66
CA SER A 57 10.36 19.42 -20.54
C SER A 57 11.01 20.36 -19.51
N LEU A 58 12.28 20.14 -19.17
CA LEU A 58 13.01 20.98 -18.21
C LEU A 58 13.29 22.39 -18.72
N THR A 59 13.26 22.67 -20.03
CA THR A 59 13.45 24.04 -20.54
C THR A 59 12.29 24.95 -20.10
N THR A 60 11.10 24.39 -19.89
CA THR A 60 9.89 25.11 -19.43
C THR A 60 9.98 25.57 -17.97
N PHE A 61 10.89 24.99 -17.19
CA PHE A 61 11.13 25.36 -15.79
C PHE A 61 11.89 26.69 -15.70
N GLY A 62 12.50 27.15 -16.80
CA GLY A 62 13.34 28.33 -16.87
C GLY A 62 14.74 28.09 -16.32
N LEU A 63 15.40 29.16 -15.87
CA LEU A 63 16.72 29.05 -15.25
C LEU A 63 16.68 28.10 -14.03
N PRO A 64 17.70 27.25 -13.82
CA PRO A 64 19.02 27.23 -14.46
C PRO A 64 19.15 26.38 -15.73
N PHE A 65 18.04 25.94 -16.34
CA PHE A 65 18.08 25.15 -17.58
C PHE A 65 18.23 26.05 -18.82
N SER A 66 18.70 25.47 -19.93
CA SER A 66 18.78 26.19 -21.20
C SER A 66 17.41 26.23 -21.88
N GLY A 67 17.19 27.22 -22.76
CA GLY A 67 15.96 27.29 -23.56
C GLY A 67 15.86 26.19 -24.64
N GLU A 68 16.99 25.58 -25.00
CA GLU A 68 17.05 24.52 -26.02
C GLU A 68 17.16 23.12 -25.39
N PRO A 69 16.51 22.08 -25.96
CA PRO A 69 16.70 20.69 -25.55
C PRO A 69 18.13 20.17 -25.79
N ALA A 70 18.61 19.30 -24.91
CA ALA A 70 19.99 18.82 -24.87
C ALA A 70 20.09 17.29 -25.05
N VAL A 71 19.61 16.76 -26.18
CA VAL A 71 19.68 15.31 -26.47
C VAL A 71 21.13 14.88 -26.81
N PRO A 72 21.76 13.96 -26.03
CA PRO A 72 23.15 13.53 -26.27
C PRO A 72 23.31 12.65 -27.52
N ASP A 73 22.35 11.75 -27.77
CA ASP A 73 22.42 10.79 -28.87
C ASP A 73 22.25 11.50 -30.22
N LYS A 74 23.29 11.46 -31.06
CA LYS A 74 23.33 12.13 -32.36
C LYS A 74 22.17 11.73 -33.29
N LYS A 75 21.72 10.47 -33.24
CA LYS A 75 20.63 9.97 -34.10
C LYS A 75 19.26 10.42 -33.61
N LEU A 76 19.12 10.61 -32.30
CA LEU A 76 17.87 11.08 -31.70
C LEU A 76 17.76 12.59 -31.79
N ARG A 77 18.88 13.32 -31.65
CA ARG A 77 18.93 14.78 -31.73
C ARG A 77 18.41 15.35 -33.06
N THR A 78 18.52 14.62 -34.16
CA THR A 78 18.02 15.06 -35.48
C THR A 78 16.50 14.88 -35.65
N ARG A 79 15.79 14.32 -34.66
CA ARG A 79 14.34 14.13 -34.70
C ARG A 79 13.62 15.41 -34.30
N THR A 80 12.47 15.65 -34.92
CA THR A 80 11.55 16.71 -34.52
C THR A 80 10.72 16.25 -33.32
N TYR A 81 10.65 17.09 -32.28
CA TYR A 81 9.86 16.86 -31.08
C TYR A 81 8.76 17.91 -30.97
N ALA A 82 7.61 17.52 -30.41
CA ALA A 82 6.55 18.46 -30.08
C ALA A 82 7.00 19.40 -28.95
N ALA A 83 6.43 20.61 -28.92
CA ALA A 83 6.68 21.54 -27.81
C ALA A 83 6.24 20.89 -26.48
N PRO A 84 7.08 20.95 -25.43
CA PRO A 84 6.72 20.39 -24.14
C PRO A 84 5.61 21.22 -23.48
N ALA A 85 4.68 20.53 -22.80
CA ALA A 85 3.70 21.20 -21.95
C ALA A 85 4.40 21.83 -20.73
N GLN A 86 3.91 22.96 -20.24
CA GLN A 86 4.43 23.61 -19.05
C GLN A 86 3.78 23.01 -17.79
N PRO A 87 4.54 22.43 -16.84
CA PRO A 87 4.01 21.83 -15.62
C PRO A 87 4.11 22.83 -14.44
N PRO A 88 3.06 23.66 -14.16
CA PRO A 88 3.16 24.76 -13.19
C PRO A 88 3.43 24.29 -11.75
N ILE A 89 2.85 23.16 -11.32
CA ILE A 89 3.03 22.63 -9.96
C ILE A 89 4.46 22.11 -9.79
N LEU A 90 4.95 21.28 -10.72
CA LEU A 90 6.33 20.76 -10.65
C LEU A 90 7.36 21.87 -10.83
N ARG A 91 7.10 22.86 -11.68
CA ARG A 91 7.94 24.04 -11.84
C ARG A 91 8.05 24.83 -10.53
N TYR A 92 6.92 25.09 -9.88
CA TYR A 92 6.89 25.74 -8.58
C TYR A 92 7.69 24.93 -7.54
N LEU A 93 7.40 23.63 -7.41
CA LEU A 93 8.08 22.76 -6.45
C LEU A 93 9.58 22.67 -6.70
N PHE A 94 10.01 22.60 -7.96
CA PHE A 94 11.41 22.62 -8.33
C PHE A 94 12.10 23.91 -7.87
N ARG A 95 11.49 25.07 -8.13
CA ARG A 95 12.05 26.38 -7.76
C ARG A 95 12.12 26.60 -6.25
N HIS A 96 11.07 26.23 -5.53
CA HIS A 96 10.97 26.49 -4.10
C HIS A 96 11.67 25.45 -3.22
N PHE A 97 11.78 24.20 -3.68
CA PHE A 97 12.34 23.10 -2.88
C PHE A 97 13.62 22.50 -3.46
N VAL A 98 13.66 22.18 -4.76
CA VAL A 98 14.81 21.49 -5.35
C VAL A 98 16.00 22.44 -5.51
N LEU A 99 15.77 23.67 -5.99
CA LEU A 99 16.84 24.68 -6.13
C LEU A 99 17.34 25.21 -4.79
N THR A 100 16.53 25.19 -3.74
CA THR A 100 16.92 25.66 -2.40
C THR A 100 17.53 24.56 -1.55
N PHE A 101 17.56 23.32 -2.03
CA PHE A 101 18.09 22.18 -1.29
C PHE A 101 19.60 22.36 -1.01
N PRO A 102 20.07 22.10 0.22
CA PRO A 102 21.49 22.21 0.55
C PRO A 102 22.38 21.40 -0.40
N GLY A 103 23.45 22.02 -0.88
CA GLY A 103 24.32 21.47 -1.92
C GLY A 103 23.85 21.80 -3.34
N LEU A 104 22.56 21.62 -3.67
CA LEU A 104 22.02 21.96 -5.00
C LEU A 104 21.92 23.47 -5.25
N GLN A 105 21.66 24.26 -4.21
CA GLN A 105 21.59 25.73 -4.30
C GLN A 105 22.88 26.38 -4.83
N ASP A 106 24.02 25.72 -4.60
CA ASP A 106 25.36 26.18 -4.96
C ASP A 106 25.89 25.49 -6.22
N ALA A 107 25.06 24.65 -6.86
CA ALA A 107 25.44 23.94 -8.07
C ALA A 107 25.80 24.90 -9.20
N PRO A 108 26.88 24.62 -9.97
CA PRO A 108 27.25 25.45 -11.10
C PRO A 108 26.20 25.35 -12.21
N HIS A 109 26.01 26.40 -13.01
CA HIS A 109 25.07 26.39 -14.14
C HIS A 109 25.33 25.23 -15.12
N LYS A 110 26.60 24.83 -15.28
CA LYS A 110 27.01 23.68 -16.11
C LYS A 110 26.43 22.35 -15.58
N TYR A 111 26.23 22.19 -14.28
CA TYR A 111 25.61 20.99 -13.72
C TYR A 111 24.17 20.84 -14.23
N TRP A 112 23.39 21.92 -14.22
CA TRP A 112 22.00 21.87 -14.71
C TRP A 112 21.93 21.65 -16.23
N THR A 113 22.69 22.43 -17.00
CA THR A 113 22.63 22.42 -18.47
C THR A 113 23.34 21.24 -19.14
N LYS A 114 24.45 20.74 -18.56
CA LYS A 114 25.24 19.66 -19.17
C LYS A 114 25.06 18.30 -18.51
N ILE A 115 24.49 18.24 -17.31
CA ILE A 115 24.38 17.00 -16.55
C ILE A 115 22.93 16.61 -16.30
N VAL A 116 22.14 17.47 -15.65
CA VAL A 116 20.73 17.19 -15.33
C VAL A 116 19.89 17.19 -16.61
N GLN A 117 19.92 18.27 -17.39
CA GLN A 117 19.06 18.42 -18.55
C GLN A 117 19.30 17.32 -19.61
N PRO A 118 20.55 17.00 -20.01
CA PRO A 118 20.77 15.97 -21.01
C PRO A 118 20.37 14.57 -20.55
N MET A 119 20.41 14.28 -19.24
CA MET A 119 19.93 13.01 -18.69
C MET A 119 18.42 12.84 -18.89
N PHE A 120 17.64 13.87 -18.58
CA PHE A 120 16.19 13.84 -18.77
C PHE A 120 15.82 13.85 -20.26
N ASP A 121 16.49 14.67 -21.07
CA ASP A 121 16.24 14.74 -22.52
C ASP A 121 16.64 13.43 -23.23
N ASP A 122 17.72 12.77 -22.83
CA ASP A 122 18.10 11.44 -23.34
C ASP A 122 17.02 10.39 -22.98
N ALA A 123 16.60 10.35 -21.72
CA ALA A 123 15.55 9.43 -21.26
C ALA A 123 14.22 9.65 -21.98
N ALA A 124 13.82 10.91 -22.17
CA ALA A 124 12.62 11.31 -22.91
C ALA A 124 12.72 10.95 -24.41
N SER A 125 13.89 11.18 -25.03
CA SER A 125 14.12 10.94 -26.46
C SER A 125 14.07 9.45 -26.83
N ARG A 126 14.44 8.57 -25.89
CA ARG A 126 14.45 7.11 -26.05
C ARG A 126 13.06 6.48 -25.97
N ASN A 127 12.04 7.24 -25.56
CA ASN A 127 10.63 6.84 -25.58
C ASN A 127 10.40 5.47 -24.94
N LEU A 128 10.77 5.36 -23.66
CA LEU A 128 10.63 4.15 -22.87
C LEU A 128 9.15 3.72 -22.76
N PRO A 129 8.85 2.41 -22.73
CA PRO A 129 7.48 1.91 -22.83
C PRO A 129 6.59 2.34 -21.67
N GLY A 130 5.32 2.59 -21.97
CA GLY A 130 4.27 3.02 -21.02
C GLY A 130 3.46 1.87 -20.42
N SER A 131 2.53 2.19 -19.51
CA SER A 131 1.76 1.16 -18.76
C SER A 131 0.84 0.32 -19.66
N LYS A 132 0.23 0.94 -20.69
CA LYS A 132 -0.64 0.24 -21.64
C LYS A 132 0.09 -0.84 -22.42
N GLU A 133 1.28 -0.53 -22.92
CA GLU A 133 2.13 -1.46 -23.68
C GLU A 133 2.62 -2.62 -22.83
N ARG A 134 2.80 -2.40 -21.53
CA ARG A 134 3.23 -3.43 -20.60
C ARG A 134 2.07 -4.18 -19.94
N SER A 135 0.83 -3.72 -20.14
CA SER A 135 -0.35 -4.19 -19.42
C SER A 135 -0.10 -4.30 -17.90
N GLU A 136 0.74 -3.42 -17.36
CA GLU A 136 1.14 -3.35 -15.95
C GLU A 136 1.42 -1.89 -15.59
N VAL A 137 1.32 -1.51 -14.31
CA VAL A 137 1.73 -0.17 -13.89
C VAL A 137 3.25 -0.08 -13.96
N THR A 138 3.79 0.76 -14.86
CA THR A 138 5.25 0.87 -14.98
C THR A 138 5.88 1.39 -13.68
N LYS A 139 7.12 0.97 -13.38
CA LYS A 139 7.88 1.46 -12.21
C LYS A 139 7.94 2.99 -12.13
N ARG A 140 8.11 3.65 -13.28
CA ARG A 140 8.11 5.13 -13.38
C ARG A 140 6.75 5.70 -12.97
N ARG A 141 5.66 5.04 -13.34
CA ARG A 141 4.30 5.39 -12.92
C ARG A 141 4.10 5.16 -11.43
N THR A 142 4.56 4.04 -10.88
CA THR A 142 4.52 3.74 -9.44
C THR A 142 5.25 4.82 -8.63
N VAL A 143 6.46 5.21 -9.05
CA VAL A 143 7.22 6.29 -8.42
C VAL A 143 6.50 7.63 -8.55
N ALA A 144 5.97 7.97 -9.73
CA ALA A 144 5.23 9.21 -9.92
C ALA A 144 3.99 9.29 -9.00
N ILE A 145 3.27 8.19 -8.81
CA ILE A 145 2.13 8.13 -7.89
C ILE A 145 2.61 8.26 -6.44
N ALA A 146 3.67 7.56 -6.04
CA ALA A 146 4.26 7.71 -4.70
C ALA A 146 4.66 9.17 -4.44
N LEU A 147 5.39 9.80 -5.36
CA LEU A 147 5.77 11.22 -5.27
C LEU A 147 4.54 12.13 -5.25
N THR A 148 3.50 11.84 -6.03
CA THR A 148 2.23 12.57 -5.99
C THR A 148 1.56 12.49 -4.61
N ASN A 149 1.63 11.34 -3.94
CA ASN A 149 1.05 11.21 -2.61
C ASN A 149 1.80 12.04 -1.58
N TYR A 150 3.13 12.01 -1.58
CA TYR A 150 3.92 12.77 -0.62
C TYR A 150 3.96 14.26 -0.95
N ILE A 151 4.45 14.61 -2.13
CA ILE A 151 4.65 15.99 -2.56
C ILE A 151 3.30 16.68 -2.82
N GLY A 152 2.34 15.96 -3.41
CA GLY A 152 0.99 16.49 -3.59
C GLY A 152 0.28 16.77 -2.28
N THR A 153 0.56 16.02 -1.20
CA THR A 153 0.03 16.34 0.15
C THR A 153 0.65 17.64 0.70
N VAL A 154 1.96 17.85 0.51
CA VAL A 154 2.63 19.10 0.93
C VAL A 154 2.08 20.29 0.14
N PHE A 155 1.95 20.15 -1.18
CA PHE A 155 1.38 21.17 -2.05
C PHE A 155 -0.08 21.48 -1.70
N PHE A 156 -0.91 20.46 -1.52
CA PHE A 156 -2.30 20.58 -1.06
C PHE A 156 -2.39 21.36 0.27
N LYS A 157 -1.58 20.98 1.27
CA LYS A 157 -1.57 21.68 2.57
C LYS A 157 -1.14 23.14 2.42
N GLY A 158 -0.23 23.44 1.50
CA GLY A 158 0.14 24.81 1.17
C GLY A 158 -0.99 25.63 0.53
N LEU A 159 -1.89 25.02 -0.25
CA LEU A 159 -3.07 25.72 -0.78
C LEU A 159 -4.21 25.83 0.26
N HIS A 160 -4.27 24.89 1.20
CA HIS A 160 -5.34 24.81 2.18
C HIS A 160 -4.78 24.53 3.60
N PRO A 161 -4.16 25.53 4.24
CA PRO A 161 -3.50 25.35 5.54
C PRO A 161 -4.49 25.03 6.68
N TYR A 162 -5.74 25.48 6.59
CA TYR A 162 -6.78 25.30 7.60
C TYR A 162 -7.82 24.23 7.22
N THR A 163 -7.38 22.99 6.94
CA THR A 163 -8.32 21.88 6.70
C THR A 163 -8.58 21.06 7.96
N SER A 164 -9.77 20.44 8.03
CA SER A 164 -10.15 19.56 9.14
C SER A 164 -9.18 18.39 9.31
N ALA A 165 -9.26 17.71 10.45
CA ALA A 165 -8.54 16.46 10.62
C ALA A 165 -9.02 15.42 9.60
N PRO A 166 -8.11 14.60 9.02
CA PRO A 166 -8.49 13.55 8.08
C PRO A 166 -9.40 12.53 8.77
N ALA A 167 -10.20 11.79 7.99
CA ALA A 167 -11.13 10.78 8.52
C ALA A 167 -10.42 9.82 9.48
N ARG A 168 -10.92 9.65 10.70
CA ARG A 168 -10.33 8.82 11.76
C ARG A 168 -11.39 7.88 12.32
N PRO A 169 -11.00 6.71 12.86
CA PRO A 169 -11.90 5.89 13.65
C PRO A 169 -12.56 6.73 14.75
N SER A 170 -13.88 6.63 14.89
CA SER A 170 -14.61 7.31 15.97
C SER A 170 -14.22 6.72 17.32
N ARG A 171 -14.49 7.45 18.42
CA ARG A 171 -14.31 6.92 19.78
C ARG A 171 -15.12 5.63 19.99
N ASP A 172 -16.32 5.58 19.43
CA ASP A 172 -17.18 4.37 19.44
C ASP A 172 -16.50 3.19 18.73
N LEU A 173 -15.94 3.41 17.54
CA LEU A 173 -15.24 2.34 16.81
C LEU A 173 -13.98 1.87 17.56
N LEU A 174 -13.24 2.78 18.19
CA LEU A 174 -12.09 2.41 19.03
C LEU A 174 -12.52 1.61 20.27
N GLN A 175 -13.65 1.97 20.89
CA GLN A 175 -14.23 1.20 21.99
C GLN A 175 -14.64 -0.20 21.52
N ARG A 176 -15.32 -0.32 20.36
CA ARG A 176 -15.65 -1.63 19.76
C ARG A 176 -14.40 -2.47 19.48
N ILE A 177 -13.29 -1.84 19.10
CA ILE A 177 -11.99 -2.51 18.94
C ILE A 177 -11.47 -3.03 20.28
N ASP A 178 -11.60 -2.26 21.37
CA ASP A 178 -11.23 -2.70 22.72
C ASP A 178 -12.10 -3.88 23.17
N ASP A 179 -13.39 -3.85 22.84
CA ASP A 179 -14.39 -4.84 23.25
C ASP A 179 -14.35 -6.15 22.44
N MET A 180 -13.57 -6.22 21.35
CA MET A 180 -13.42 -7.47 20.55
C MET A 180 -12.85 -8.63 21.37
N PHE A 181 -12.05 -8.31 22.39
CA PHE A 181 -11.70 -9.25 23.44
C PHE A 181 -12.56 -8.83 24.64
N PRO A 182 -13.69 -9.48 24.91
CA PRO A 182 -14.60 -9.00 25.95
C PRO A 182 -13.89 -9.04 27.30
N PRO A 183 -14.16 -8.07 28.19
CA PRO A 183 -13.67 -8.15 29.55
C PRO A 183 -14.18 -9.45 30.20
N PRO A 184 -13.38 -10.05 31.11
CA PRO A 184 -13.84 -11.20 31.88
C PRO A 184 -15.06 -10.79 32.70
N GLN A 185 -16.06 -11.65 32.77
CA GLN A 185 -17.18 -11.40 33.69
C GLN A 185 -16.78 -11.89 35.08
N THR A 186 -16.18 -11.01 35.87
CA THR A 186 -15.91 -11.27 37.29
C THR A 186 -17.16 -11.16 38.14
N GLU A 187 -18.11 -10.31 37.72
CA GLU A 187 -19.40 -10.05 38.37
C GLU A 187 -20.54 -10.23 37.36
N ALA A 188 -21.76 -10.40 37.85
CA ALA A 188 -22.94 -10.53 36.99
C ALA A 188 -23.27 -9.18 36.31
N VAL A 189 -23.27 -9.12 34.98
CA VAL A 189 -23.61 -7.91 34.21
C VAL A 189 -25.08 -7.99 33.81
N GLY A 190 -25.88 -6.97 34.16
CA GLY A 190 -27.34 -7.02 33.94
C GLY A 190 -28.03 -8.16 34.71
N GLY A 191 -27.44 -8.61 35.81
CA GLY A 191 -27.94 -9.70 36.64
C GLY A 191 -27.57 -11.12 36.15
N PHE A 192 -26.76 -11.26 35.09
CA PHE A 192 -26.33 -12.58 34.60
C PHE A 192 -24.82 -12.67 34.31
N PHE A 193 -24.25 -13.84 34.61
CA PHE A 193 -22.99 -14.30 34.02
C PHE A 193 -23.30 -15.19 32.81
N VAL A 194 -22.56 -15.09 31.71
CA VAL A 194 -22.69 -15.99 30.54
C VAL A 194 -21.33 -16.36 29.98
N ALA A 195 -21.11 -17.67 29.86
CA ALA A 195 -19.98 -18.27 29.14
C ALA A 195 -20.47 -19.45 28.29
N ILE A 196 -20.01 -19.56 27.05
CA ILE A 196 -20.24 -20.76 26.24
C ILE A 196 -19.10 -21.72 26.54
N VAL A 197 -19.37 -22.96 26.95
CA VAL A 197 -18.36 -23.91 27.43
C VAL A 197 -17.75 -24.71 26.27
N LYS A 198 -18.61 -25.25 25.40
CA LYS A 198 -18.21 -26.10 24.26
C LYS A 198 -19.30 -26.15 23.18
N ILE A 199 -18.92 -26.65 22.01
CA ILE A 199 -19.82 -26.98 20.90
C ILE A 199 -19.86 -28.50 20.77
N ASP A 200 -21.03 -29.09 20.83
CA ASP A 200 -21.26 -30.51 20.58
C ASP A 200 -21.98 -30.69 19.23
N LEU A 201 -21.52 -31.64 18.41
CA LEU A 201 -22.15 -31.96 17.13
C LEU A 201 -23.10 -33.14 17.31
N VAL A 202 -24.40 -32.92 17.09
CA VAL A 202 -25.45 -33.92 17.25
C VAL A 202 -25.92 -34.43 15.88
N ARG A 203 -26.00 -35.75 15.75
CA ARG A 203 -26.53 -36.42 14.55
C ARG A 203 -28.03 -36.64 14.72
N ARG A 204 -28.88 -36.06 13.86
CA ARG A 204 -30.33 -36.32 13.85
C ARG A 204 -30.71 -37.35 12.78
N LYS A 205 -31.67 -38.23 13.09
CA LYS A 205 -32.36 -39.07 12.10
C LYS A 205 -33.43 -38.23 11.38
N PRO A 206 -33.63 -38.37 10.06
CA PRO A 206 -34.69 -37.65 9.35
C PRO A 206 -36.08 -38.07 9.87
N LYS A 207 -36.99 -37.10 9.99
CA LYS A 207 -38.39 -37.31 10.42
C LYS A 207 -39.19 -37.96 9.26
N PRO A 208 -40.03 -38.99 9.49
CA PRO A 208 -40.90 -39.53 8.46
C PRO A 208 -42.01 -38.53 8.09
N LYS A 209 -42.32 -38.40 6.79
CA LYS A 209 -43.40 -37.53 6.27
C LYS A 209 -44.77 -38.06 6.71
N PRO A 210 -45.77 -37.20 6.98
CA PRO A 210 -47.14 -37.63 7.23
C PRO A 210 -47.82 -38.10 5.93
N GLN A 211 -48.49 -39.26 5.99
CA GLN A 211 -49.32 -39.79 4.90
C GLN A 211 -50.63 -39.01 4.79
N ALA A 212 -50.99 -38.57 3.59
CA ALA A 212 -52.31 -38.05 3.27
C ALA A 212 -53.16 -39.17 2.65
N GLU A 213 -54.38 -39.33 3.16
CA GLU A 213 -55.39 -40.29 2.73
C GLU A 213 -56.05 -39.91 1.39
N GLY A 214 -56.47 -40.92 0.62
CA GLY A 214 -57.59 -40.80 -0.33
C GLY A 214 -57.35 -41.35 -1.75
N THR A 215 -57.74 -42.62 -1.97
CA THR A 215 -58.56 -43.18 -3.09
C THR A 215 -58.35 -42.67 -4.53
N GLU A 216 -58.31 -43.46 -5.60
CA GLU A 216 -58.48 -44.90 -5.93
C GLU A 216 -58.21 -45.01 -7.45
N GLY A 217 -57.62 -46.12 -7.94
CA GLY A 217 -57.51 -46.40 -9.39
C GLY A 217 -56.39 -47.36 -9.80
N HIS A 218 -56.74 -48.63 -9.99
CA HIS A 218 -55.96 -49.83 -10.38
C HIS A 218 -55.19 -49.74 -11.73
N GLU A 219 -53.92 -50.20 -11.76
CA GLU A 219 -53.36 -51.42 -12.43
C GLU A 219 -53.24 -51.34 -13.97
N ASP A 220 -52.16 -51.69 -14.68
CA ASP A 220 -50.87 -52.35 -14.43
C ASP A 220 -49.90 -52.00 -15.58
N ALA A 221 -48.58 -51.96 -15.34
CA ALA A 221 -47.55 -52.69 -16.11
C ALA A 221 -46.12 -52.14 -15.90
N ASP A 222 -45.27 -53.08 -15.53
CA ASP A 222 -43.83 -53.22 -15.78
C ASP A 222 -42.79 -52.51 -14.91
N ALA A 223 -41.79 -53.33 -14.63
CA ALA A 223 -40.85 -53.28 -13.53
C ALA A 223 -39.48 -52.73 -13.93
N ASP A 224 -38.70 -52.52 -12.87
CA ASP A 224 -37.25 -52.50 -12.79
C ASP A 224 -36.48 -51.19 -13.04
N THR A 225 -35.59 -50.96 -12.07
CA THR A 225 -34.45 -50.02 -12.00
C THR A 225 -34.73 -48.60 -11.45
N ALA A 226 -34.77 -48.49 -10.12
CA ALA A 226 -34.44 -47.25 -9.42
C ALA A 226 -33.42 -47.52 -8.30
N THR A 227 -32.17 -47.15 -8.58
CA THR A 227 -31.04 -47.08 -7.66
C THR A 227 -31.38 -46.18 -6.46
N GLU A 228 -31.39 -46.73 -5.25
CA GLU A 228 -31.55 -45.94 -4.02
C GLU A 228 -30.35 -45.00 -3.81
N GLU A 229 -30.56 -43.68 -3.94
CA GLU A 229 -29.58 -42.67 -3.51
C GLU A 229 -29.46 -42.62 -1.97
N PRO A 230 -28.25 -42.56 -1.39
CA PRO A 230 -28.09 -42.45 0.05
C PRO A 230 -28.49 -41.05 0.55
N ALA A 231 -29.58 -40.96 1.32
CA ALA A 231 -30.04 -39.73 1.97
C ALA A 231 -28.93 -39.03 2.79
N LYS A 232 -28.57 -37.79 2.40
CA LYS A 232 -27.59 -36.93 3.10
C LYS A 232 -28.01 -36.73 4.57
N ARG A 233 -27.20 -37.24 5.50
CA ARG A 233 -27.34 -37.07 6.95
C ARG A 233 -27.04 -35.62 7.36
N VAL A 234 -27.99 -34.90 7.96
CA VAL A 234 -27.80 -33.53 8.46
C VAL A 234 -27.22 -33.56 9.88
N GLN A 235 -26.03 -32.99 10.08
CA GLN A 235 -25.44 -32.74 11.40
C GLN A 235 -25.95 -31.40 11.94
N THR A 236 -26.26 -31.30 13.24
CA THR A 236 -26.73 -30.06 13.88
C THR A 236 -25.85 -29.75 15.10
N GLU A 237 -25.43 -28.51 15.25
CA GLU A 237 -24.56 -28.02 16.32
C GLU A 237 -25.36 -27.58 17.57
N GLN A 238 -24.83 -27.90 18.75
CA GLN A 238 -25.37 -27.50 20.04
C GLN A 238 -24.30 -26.80 20.88
N TYR A 239 -24.60 -25.59 21.34
CA TYR A 239 -23.76 -24.77 22.21
C TYR A 239 -24.15 -25.00 23.66
N LEU A 240 -23.18 -25.41 24.50
CA LEU A 240 -23.39 -25.51 25.95
C LEU A 240 -23.11 -24.16 26.59
N LEU A 241 -24.14 -23.48 27.10
CA LEU A 241 -24.05 -22.25 27.85
C LEU A 241 -23.93 -22.55 29.34
N CYS A 242 -23.12 -21.77 30.05
CA CYS A 242 -23.06 -21.66 31.50
C CYS A 242 -23.58 -20.27 31.86
N THR A 243 -24.58 -20.20 32.71
CA THR A 243 -25.17 -18.93 33.17
C THR A 243 -25.37 -18.91 34.68
N ARG A 244 -25.27 -17.75 35.30
CA ARG A 244 -25.51 -17.56 36.75
C ARG A 244 -26.55 -16.44 36.94
N PRO A 245 -27.72 -16.70 37.56
CA PRO A 245 -28.69 -15.66 37.90
C PRO A 245 -28.21 -14.92 39.16
N GLY A 246 -27.61 -13.74 39.04
CA GLY A 246 -27.24 -12.91 40.21
C GLY A 246 -26.12 -13.44 41.12
N ASP A 247 -25.53 -12.53 41.91
CA ASP A 247 -24.41 -12.82 42.81
C ASP A 247 -24.83 -13.69 44.00
N GLY A 248 -24.32 -14.94 44.03
CA GLY A 248 -24.58 -15.93 45.08
C GLY A 248 -25.42 -17.15 44.67
N GLU A 249 -26.01 -17.17 43.48
CA GLU A 249 -26.77 -18.34 42.98
C GLU A 249 -25.89 -19.36 42.23
N GLN A 250 -26.33 -20.62 42.16
CA GLN A 250 -25.58 -21.69 41.49
C GLN A 250 -25.61 -21.54 39.97
N GLU A 251 -24.50 -21.90 39.31
CA GLU A 251 -24.41 -21.88 37.86
C GLU A 251 -25.30 -22.95 37.21
N VAL A 252 -26.00 -22.53 36.16
CA VAL A 252 -26.93 -23.32 35.36
C VAL A 252 -26.33 -23.58 33.99
N PHE A 253 -26.48 -24.81 33.49
CA PHE A 253 -25.99 -25.21 32.17
C PHE A 253 -27.16 -25.45 31.20
N VAL A 254 -27.05 -24.93 29.98
CA VAL A 254 -28.15 -24.91 29.00
C VAL A 254 -27.64 -25.17 27.59
N TYR A 255 -28.28 -26.06 26.82
CA TYR A 255 -27.98 -26.22 25.39
C TYR A 255 -28.83 -25.30 24.52
N ARG A 256 -28.21 -24.69 23.51
CA ARG A 256 -28.89 -23.93 22.45
C ARG A 256 -28.34 -24.32 21.10
N ASP A 257 -29.18 -24.44 20.08
CA ASP A 257 -28.75 -24.56 18.69
C ASP A 257 -28.75 -23.18 18.01
N TYR A 258 -28.05 -23.02 16.89
CA TYR A 258 -27.98 -21.72 16.21
C TYR A 258 -29.35 -21.24 15.70
N SER A 259 -30.26 -22.16 15.36
CA SER A 259 -31.64 -21.81 14.97
C SER A 259 -32.41 -21.13 16.10
N THR A 260 -32.11 -21.49 17.36
CA THR A 260 -32.67 -20.85 18.55
C THR A 260 -32.07 -19.46 18.75
N PHE A 261 -30.77 -19.26 18.45
CA PHE A 261 -30.17 -17.93 18.41
C PHE A 261 -30.80 -17.03 17.34
N GLN A 262 -31.08 -17.55 16.15
CA GLN A 262 -31.73 -16.79 15.07
C GLN A 262 -33.16 -16.36 15.44
N LYS A 263 -33.93 -17.26 16.05
CA LYS A 263 -35.28 -16.93 16.55
C LYS A 263 -35.21 -15.86 17.63
N PHE A 264 -34.32 -16.04 18.60
CA PHE A 264 -34.10 -15.08 19.68
C PHE A 264 -33.70 -13.71 19.15
N ASP A 265 -32.77 -13.64 18.18
CA ASP A 265 -32.34 -12.38 17.56
C ASP A 265 -33.49 -11.68 16.82
N LYS A 266 -34.32 -12.43 16.09
CA LYS A 266 -35.51 -11.90 15.43
C LYS A 266 -36.52 -11.34 16.44
N ASP A 267 -36.78 -12.08 17.51
CA ASP A 267 -37.69 -11.66 18.59
C ASP A 267 -37.22 -10.39 19.30
N LEU A 268 -35.91 -10.10 19.29
CA LEU A 268 -35.31 -8.86 19.79
C LEU A 268 -35.35 -7.70 18.77
N ALA A 269 -35.31 -8.00 17.47
CA ALA A 269 -35.46 -6.98 16.43
C ALA A 269 -36.87 -6.36 16.47
N ASP A 270 -37.89 -7.17 16.75
CA ASP A 270 -39.28 -6.73 16.86
C ASP A 270 -39.53 -5.76 18.02
N THR A 271 -38.59 -5.66 18.99
CA THR A 271 -38.69 -4.71 20.11
C THR A 271 -38.08 -3.33 19.82
N GLY A 272 -37.55 -3.10 18.61
CA GLY A 272 -36.97 -1.81 18.20
C GLY A 272 -35.64 -1.47 18.89
N LEU A 273 -34.94 -2.47 19.44
CA LEU A 273 -33.68 -2.28 20.16
C LEU A 273 -32.52 -2.15 19.17
N ASP A 274 -31.69 -1.10 19.33
CA ASP A 274 -30.41 -0.97 18.63
C ASP A 274 -29.40 -1.98 19.23
N LYS A 275 -29.34 -3.17 18.62
CA LYS A 275 -28.60 -4.34 19.13
C LYS A 275 -27.47 -4.75 18.17
N PRO A 276 -26.40 -5.41 18.67
CA PRO A 276 -25.38 -5.97 17.81
C PRO A 276 -25.98 -7.02 16.86
N ALA A 277 -25.44 -7.12 15.65
CA ALA A 277 -25.86 -8.13 14.68
C ALA A 277 -25.49 -9.55 15.17
N LEU A 278 -26.38 -10.52 14.95
CA LEU A 278 -26.10 -11.92 15.26
C LEU A 278 -24.95 -12.43 14.37
N PRO A 279 -23.89 -13.04 14.94
CA PRO A 279 -22.78 -13.59 14.17
C PRO A 279 -23.24 -14.65 13.17
N GLY A 280 -22.79 -14.56 11.91
CA GLY A 280 -23.08 -15.51 10.83
C GLY A 280 -22.26 -16.81 10.90
N PRO A 281 -22.65 -17.85 10.15
CA PRO A 281 -21.90 -19.10 10.08
C PRO A 281 -20.53 -18.92 9.39
N GLY A 282 -19.46 -19.38 10.05
CA GLY A 282 -18.09 -19.32 9.53
C GLY A 282 -17.74 -20.45 8.55
N ALA A 283 -16.45 -20.65 8.26
CA ALA A 283 -15.96 -21.68 7.34
C ALA A 283 -16.32 -23.13 7.74
N SER A 284 -16.66 -23.36 9.01
CA SER A 284 -17.16 -24.63 9.56
C SER A 284 -18.66 -24.86 9.33
N GLY A 285 -19.37 -23.88 8.76
CA GLY A 285 -20.83 -23.93 8.55
C GLY A 285 -21.66 -23.43 9.73
N PHE A 286 -21.04 -23.02 10.83
CA PHE A 286 -21.70 -22.48 12.03
C PHE A 286 -20.79 -21.45 12.75
N PRO A 287 -21.33 -20.51 13.55
CA PRO A 287 -20.52 -19.50 14.25
C PRO A 287 -19.59 -20.10 15.31
N SER A 288 -18.49 -19.41 15.62
CA SER A 288 -17.59 -19.82 16.70
C SER A 288 -18.21 -19.58 18.09
N LYS A 289 -17.72 -20.34 19.08
CA LYS A 289 -18.09 -20.19 20.50
C LYS A 289 -17.83 -18.76 20.97
N GLU A 290 -16.69 -18.20 20.58
CA GLU A 290 -16.22 -16.88 21.00
C GLU A 290 -17.13 -15.76 20.45
N SER A 291 -17.52 -15.83 19.17
CA SER A 291 -18.39 -14.82 18.56
C SER A 291 -19.80 -14.81 19.18
N LEU A 292 -20.38 -15.97 19.44
CA LEU A 292 -21.70 -16.07 20.10
C LEU A 292 -21.64 -15.66 21.58
N GLN A 293 -20.53 -15.95 22.27
CA GLN A 293 -20.31 -15.49 23.64
C GLN A 293 -20.22 -13.95 23.69
N LEU A 294 -19.52 -13.33 22.74
CA LEU A 294 -19.45 -11.87 22.63
C LEU A 294 -20.83 -11.24 22.36
N TYR A 295 -21.61 -11.82 21.45
CA TYR A 295 -22.98 -11.40 21.16
C TYR A 295 -23.86 -11.41 22.42
N LEU A 296 -23.86 -12.51 23.19
CA LEU A 296 -24.65 -12.60 24.43
C LEU A 296 -24.17 -11.61 25.50
N ARG A 297 -22.87 -11.40 25.65
CA ARG A 297 -22.32 -10.42 26.59
C ARG A 297 -22.67 -8.99 26.23
N ALA A 298 -22.63 -8.66 24.95
CA ALA A 298 -23.04 -7.34 24.47
C ALA A 298 -24.53 -7.09 24.80
N LEU A 299 -25.42 -8.06 24.57
CA LEU A 299 -26.82 -7.95 24.96
C LEU A 299 -27.03 -7.76 26.47
N LEU A 300 -26.23 -8.42 27.32
CA LEU A 300 -26.26 -8.22 28.77
C LEU A 300 -25.83 -6.81 29.18
N ALA A 301 -24.82 -6.24 28.52
CA ALA A 301 -24.38 -4.87 28.78
C ALA A 301 -25.45 -3.83 28.41
N PHE A 302 -26.20 -4.06 27.32
CA PHE A 302 -27.37 -3.25 26.97
C PHE A 302 -28.45 -3.30 28.06
N LEU A 303 -28.72 -4.48 28.59
CA LEU A 303 -29.74 -4.69 29.62
C LEU A 303 -29.36 -4.18 31.01
N ALA A 304 -28.06 -3.95 31.28
CA ALA A 304 -27.61 -3.34 32.53
C ALA A 304 -28.16 -1.91 32.73
N HIS A 305 -28.55 -1.23 31.64
CA HIS A 305 -29.10 0.14 31.68
C HIS A 305 -30.64 0.16 31.86
N ASP A 306 -31.35 -0.94 31.61
CA ASP A 306 -32.82 -1.05 31.77
C ASP A 306 -33.24 -2.50 32.16
N PRO A 307 -33.18 -2.85 33.46
CA PRO A 307 -33.37 -4.22 33.94
C PRO A 307 -34.83 -4.73 33.86
N GLU A 308 -35.81 -3.82 33.77
CA GLU A 308 -37.26 -4.12 33.74
C GLU A 308 -37.85 -4.17 32.32
N SER A 309 -37.02 -4.01 31.29
CA SER A 309 -37.44 -4.07 29.89
C SER A 309 -38.05 -5.45 29.52
N PRO A 310 -39.06 -5.53 28.63
CA PRO A 310 -39.54 -6.80 28.06
C PRO A 310 -38.43 -7.63 27.39
N VAL A 311 -37.33 -6.98 26.97
CA VAL A 311 -36.11 -7.62 26.45
C VAL A 311 -35.39 -8.44 27.52
N SER A 312 -35.38 -7.96 28.78
CA SER A 312 -34.81 -8.64 29.95
C SER A 312 -35.51 -9.99 30.20
N PHE A 313 -36.84 -10.03 30.11
CA PHE A 313 -37.62 -11.27 30.28
C PHE A 313 -37.32 -12.31 29.19
N LYS A 314 -37.23 -11.87 27.92
CA LYS A 314 -36.88 -12.75 26.79
C LYS A 314 -35.47 -13.32 26.95
N LEU A 315 -34.50 -12.49 27.38
CA LEU A 315 -33.14 -12.97 27.63
C LEU A 315 -33.08 -13.93 28.82
N LYS A 316 -33.80 -13.65 29.92
CA LYS A 316 -33.93 -14.57 31.08
C LYS A 316 -34.43 -15.94 30.66
N SER A 317 -35.49 -15.98 29.84
CA SER A 317 -36.04 -17.22 29.29
C SER A 317 -35.02 -17.95 28.39
N PHE A 318 -34.30 -17.20 27.54
CA PHE A 318 -33.27 -17.76 26.68
C PHE A 318 -32.08 -18.34 27.47
N LEU A 319 -31.65 -17.69 28.55
CA LEU A 319 -30.50 -18.13 29.35
C LEU A 319 -30.83 -19.25 30.33
N LEU A 320 -32.01 -19.23 30.96
CA LEU A 320 -32.38 -20.16 32.03
C LEU A 320 -33.30 -21.30 31.58
N GLY A 321 -33.97 -21.18 30.44
CA GLY A 321 -34.93 -22.16 29.96
C GLY A 321 -34.29 -23.53 29.69
N PHE A 322 -34.95 -24.61 30.12
CA PHE A 322 -34.47 -26.00 29.94
C PHE A 322 -33.09 -26.28 30.54
N ALA A 323 -32.87 -25.81 31.77
CA ALA A 323 -31.67 -26.10 32.58
C ALA A 323 -31.35 -27.61 32.65
N LEU A 324 -30.08 -27.96 32.42
CA LEU A 324 -29.63 -29.34 32.51
C LEU A 324 -29.35 -29.77 33.95
N ALA A 325 -29.94 -30.90 34.36
CA ALA A 325 -29.58 -31.59 35.58
C ALA A 325 -28.27 -32.38 35.38
N LEU A 326 -27.13 -31.76 35.74
CA LEU A 326 -25.80 -32.39 35.65
C LEU A 326 -25.33 -32.94 37.02
N PRO A 327 -24.72 -34.15 37.06
CA PRO A 327 -24.06 -34.68 38.26
C PRO A 327 -22.96 -33.74 38.79
N ALA A 328 -22.75 -33.74 40.11
CA ALA A 328 -21.83 -32.82 40.79
C ALA A 328 -20.39 -32.84 40.24
N GLU A 329 -19.85 -34.02 39.92
CA GLU A 329 -18.49 -34.15 39.36
C GLU A 329 -18.36 -33.53 37.96
N LYS A 330 -19.34 -33.78 37.08
CA LYS A 330 -19.38 -33.18 35.73
C LYS A 330 -19.55 -31.67 35.81
N ARG A 331 -20.38 -31.18 36.75
CA ARG A 331 -20.57 -29.75 37.01
C ARG A 331 -19.25 -29.10 37.43
N ARG A 332 -18.54 -29.66 38.41
CA ARG A 332 -17.23 -29.16 38.87
C ARG A 332 -16.22 -29.08 37.73
N THR A 333 -16.12 -30.13 36.93
CA THR A 333 -15.20 -30.19 35.78
C THR A 333 -15.50 -29.09 34.74
N LEU A 334 -16.78 -28.85 34.45
CA LEU A 334 -17.18 -27.80 33.51
C LEU A 334 -16.94 -26.40 34.09
N LEU A 335 -17.16 -26.21 35.40
CA LEU A 335 -16.89 -24.95 36.09
C LEU A 335 -15.40 -24.61 36.14
N GLU A 336 -14.53 -25.59 36.44
CA GLU A 336 -13.07 -25.42 36.37
C GLU A 336 -12.63 -24.99 34.95
N ARG A 337 -13.24 -25.58 33.92
CA ARG A 337 -13.00 -25.18 32.52
C ARG A 337 -13.49 -23.76 32.23
N VAL A 338 -14.67 -23.37 32.73
CA VAL A 338 -15.18 -21.99 32.58
C VAL A 338 -14.27 -20.99 33.28
N GLN A 339 -13.85 -21.27 34.51
CA GLN A 339 -12.93 -20.41 35.26
C GLN A 339 -11.56 -20.28 34.56
N ALA A 340 -11.02 -21.39 34.04
CA ALA A 340 -9.78 -21.36 33.26
C ALA A 340 -9.96 -20.58 31.95
N ASP A 341 -11.08 -20.74 31.25
CA ASP A 341 -11.40 -19.99 30.03
C ASP A 341 -11.56 -18.48 30.34
N GLU A 342 -12.27 -18.10 31.40
CA GLU A 342 -12.40 -16.71 31.84
C GLU A 342 -11.06 -16.11 32.27
N GLY A 343 -10.21 -16.86 32.97
CA GLY A 343 -8.87 -16.41 33.34
C GLY A 343 -7.98 -16.14 32.11
N ARG A 344 -8.09 -17.00 31.08
CA ARG A 344 -7.39 -16.77 29.79
C ARG A 344 -7.95 -15.55 29.06
N LEU A 345 -9.27 -15.37 29.04
CA LEU A 345 -9.91 -14.19 28.44
C LEU A 345 -9.54 -12.90 29.18
N ALA A 346 -9.49 -12.94 30.52
CA ALA A 346 -9.04 -11.83 31.36
C ALA A 346 -7.63 -11.37 31.00
N GLY A 347 -6.69 -12.33 30.92
CA GLY A 347 -5.32 -12.04 30.52
C GLY A 347 -5.23 -11.49 29.09
N ALA A 348 -5.95 -12.08 28.14
CA ALA A 348 -5.97 -11.64 26.75
C ALA A 348 -6.58 -10.24 26.58
N HIS A 349 -7.71 -9.95 27.25
CA HIS A 349 -8.35 -8.64 27.26
C HIS A 349 -7.43 -7.58 27.87
N ALA A 350 -6.86 -7.85 29.06
CA ALA A 350 -5.96 -6.92 29.72
C ALA A 350 -4.73 -6.61 28.85
N ALA A 351 -4.15 -7.63 28.21
CA ALA A 351 -3.05 -7.44 27.27
C ALA A 351 -3.49 -6.61 26.04
N TRP A 352 -4.65 -6.92 25.45
CA TRP A 352 -5.19 -6.21 24.29
C TRP A 352 -5.48 -4.72 24.60
N ALA A 353 -6.10 -4.44 25.75
CA ALA A 353 -6.37 -3.10 26.22
C ALA A 353 -5.07 -2.33 26.51
N ALA A 354 -4.08 -2.96 27.16
CA ALA A 354 -2.77 -2.35 27.40
C ALA A 354 -2.02 -2.04 26.09
N ALA A 355 -2.10 -2.92 25.09
CA ALA A 355 -1.58 -2.66 23.76
C ALA A 355 -2.31 -1.49 23.08
N GLY A 356 -3.64 -1.41 23.24
CA GLY A 356 -4.45 -0.28 22.79
C GLY A 356 -4.03 1.05 23.42
N ALA A 357 -3.83 1.08 24.74
CA ALA A 357 -3.33 2.25 25.46
C ALA A 357 -1.93 2.67 24.98
N THR A 358 -1.04 1.70 24.74
CA THR A 358 0.30 1.97 24.19
C THR A 358 0.23 2.59 22.79
N VAL A 359 -0.63 2.06 21.92
CA VAL A 359 -0.84 2.63 20.57
C VAL A 359 -1.46 4.03 20.65
N ALA A 360 -2.35 4.28 21.61
CA ALA A 360 -2.89 5.61 21.87
C ALA A 360 -1.79 6.60 22.31
N ASP A 361 -0.91 6.21 23.25
CA ASP A 361 0.24 7.02 23.67
C ASP A 361 1.19 7.33 22.51
N MET A 362 1.48 6.35 21.65
CA MET A 362 2.30 6.52 20.45
C MET A 362 1.70 7.57 19.51
N ARG A 363 0.39 7.52 19.28
CA ARG A 363 -0.33 8.52 18.47
C ARG A 363 -0.32 9.90 19.10
N ALA A 364 -0.53 9.99 20.42
CA ALA A 364 -0.50 11.25 21.15
C ALA A 364 0.88 11.90 21.06
N GLY A 365 1.96 11.13 21.30
CA GLY A 365 3.33 11.60 21.16
C GLY A 365 3.64 12.08 19.74
N TRP A 366 3.21 11.33 18.71
CA TRP A 366 3.35 11.76 17.31
C TRP A 366 2.58 13.05 17.00
N ALA A 367 1.36 13.19 17.52
CA ALA A 367 0.55 14.40 17.33
C ALA A 367 1.20 15.63 17.97
N VAL A 368 1.76 15.48 19.17
CA VAL A 368 2.52 16.56 19.84
C VAL A 368 3.76 16.92 19.04
N PHE A 369 4.53 15.93 18.57
CA PHE A 369 5.71 16.15 17.75
C PHE A 369 5.39 16.92 16.46
N VAL A 370 4.40 16.45 15.67
CA VAL A 370 3.97 17.11 14.43
C VAL A 370 3.37 18.49 14.71
N GLY A 371 2.61 18.65 15.80
CA GLY A 371 2.08 19.93 16.24
C GLY A 371 3.17 20.95 16.51
N GLY A 372 4.22 20.56 17.23
CA GLY A 372 5.40 21.42 17.47
C GLY A 372 6.15 21.76 16.19
N LEU A 373 6.30 20.83 15.25
CA LEU A 373 6.92 21.12 13.95
C LEU A 373 6.16 22.19 13.16
N LEU A 374 4.82 22.17 13.20
CA LEU A 374 3.98 23.15 12.52
C LEU A 374 3.88 24.50 13.25
N ALA A 375 4.12 24.52 14.57
CA ALA A 375 4.17 25.74 15.38
C ALA A 375 5.45 26.57 15.16
N GLY A 376 6.49 25.96 14.57
CA GLY A 376 7.72 26.63 14.11
C GLY A 376 8.95 26.41 14.98
N ASP A 377 8.78 26.14 16.27
CA ASP A 377 9.87 25.92 17.26
C ASP A 377 10.22 24.43 17.46
N GLY A 378 9.33 23.51 17.07
CA GLY A 378 9.54 22.08 17.28
C GLY A 378 10.73 21.50 16.52
N LEU A 379 11.13 22.10 15.39
CA LEU A 379 12.30 21.64 14.65
C LEU A 379 13.60 21.90 15.44
N ASP A 380 13.75 23.10 15.99
CA ASP A 380 14.90 23.46 16.81
C ASP A 380 14.96 22.62 18.09
N ALA A 381 13.81 22.40 18.75
CA ALA A 381 13.71 21.53 19.91
C ALA A 381 14.13 20.08 19.60
N SER A 382 13.72 19.56 18.44
CA SER A 382 14.05 18.19 18.03
C SER A 382 15.55 18.01 17.77
N PHE A 383 16.19 18.97 17.10
CA PHE A 383 17.63 18.93 16.85
C PHE A 383 18.45 19.19 18.13
N ALA A 384 17.97 20.05 19.05
CA ALA A 384 18.58 20.18 20.38
C ALA A 384 18.57 18.85 21.14
N LEU A 385 17.43 18.16 21.19
CA LEU A 385 17.34 16.83 21.80
C LEU A 385 18.26 15.81 21.11
N LEU A 386 18.33 15.83 19.77
CA LEU A 386 19.25 14.98 19.01
C LEU A 386 20.71 15.26 19.35
N LYS A 387 21.06 16.50 19.68
CA LYS A 387 22.41 16.87 20.10
C LYS A 387 22.73 16.38 21.51
N ASP A 388 21.78 16.53 22.43
CA ASP A 388 21.99 16.29 23.86
C ASP A 388 21.89 14.81 24.24
N HIS A 389 21.11 14.02 23.50
CA HIS A 389 20.90 12.60 23.76
C HIS A 389 21.51 11.73 22.66
N ALA A 390 22.50 10.91 22.99
CA ALA A 390 23.09 9.94 22.06
C ALA A 390 22.22 8.68 21.85
N SER A 391 21.23 8.46 22.71
CA SER A 391 20.35 7.30 22.69
C SER A 391 18.89 7.71 22.50
N ILE A 392 18.21 7.04 21.57
CA ILE A 392 16.77 7.25 21.34
C ILE A 392 15.95 6.93 22.59
N TYR A 393 16.45 6.02 23.44
CA TYR A 393 15.82 5.62 24.69
C TYR A 393 16.01 6.62 25.82
N ALA A 394 16.92 7.58 25.67
CA ALA A 394 17.15 8.67 26.63
C ALA A 394 16.29 9.92 26.34
N LEU A 395 15.53 9.92 25.24
CA LEU A 395 14.64 11.04 24.90
C LEU A 395 13.48 11.18 25.89
N PRO A 396 12.92 12.40 26.03
CA PRO A 396 11.68 12.61 26.78
C PRO A 396 10.56 11.68 26.29
N LEU A 397 9.67 11.25 27.20
CA LEU A 397 8.66 10.23 26.92
C LEU A 397 7.84 10.51 25.65
N GLN A 398 7.40 11.75 25.44
CA GLN A 398 6.60 12.13 24.27
C GLN A 398 7.36 11.93 22.94
N TYR A 399 8.66 12.26 22.90
CA TYR A 399 9.50 12.05 21.73
C TYR A 399 9.83 10.56 21.53
N ARG A 400 9.97 9.77 22.60
CA ARG A 400 10.10 8.31 22.49
C ARG A 400 8.84 7.66 21.92
N ARG A 401 7.67 8.09 22.36
CA ARG A 401 6.38 7.63 21.80
C ARG A 401 6.24 8.00 20.32
N ALA A 402 6.64 9.22 19.94
CA ALA A 402 6.70 9.66 18.54
C ALA A 402 7.68 8.81 17.70
N ALA A 403 8.87 8.52 18.25
CA ALA A 403 9.86 7.66 17.61
C ALA A 403 9.37 6.22 17.42
N GLN A 404 8.72 5.64 18.43
CA GLN A 404 8.09 4.32 18.32
C GLN A 404 7.02 4.31 17.22
N TRP A 405 6.20 5.37 17.11
CA TRP A 405 5.22 5.51 16.04
C TRP A 405 5.88 5.56 14.66
N ALA A 406 6.94 6.36 14.51
CA ALA A 406 7.68 6.47 13.25
C ALA A 406 8.41 5.17 12.87
N SER A 407 8.94 4.45 13.86
CA SER A 407 9.59 3.14 13.70
C SER A 407 8.59 2.09 13.21
N ALA A 408 7.41 2.02 13.84
CA ALA A 408 6.31 1.18 13.38
C ALA A 408 5.87 1.57 11.96
N TYR A 409 5.70 2.85 11.66
CA TYR A 409 5.34 3.32 10.32
C TYR A 409 6.34 2.84 9.26
N THR A 410 7.64 2.99 9.54
CA THR A 410 8.72 2.58 8.64
C THR A 410 8.71 1.06 8.42
N ALA A 411 8.48 0.27 9.48
CA ALA A 411 8.38 -1.17 9.38
C ALA A 411 7.26 -1.63 8.43
N TYR A 412 6.06 -1.03 8.54
CA TYR A 412 4.97 -1.35 7.63
C TYR A 412 5.25 -0.91 6.20
N ALA A 413 5.93 0.23 6.01
CA ALA A 413 6.36 0.67 4.68
C ALA A 413 7.35 -0.32 4.04
N LEU A 414 8.29 -0.87 4.82
CA LEU A 414 9.23 -1.91 4.36
C LEU A 414 8.49 -3.23 4.04
N HIS A 415 7.57 -3.66 4.91
CA HIS A 415 6.71 -4.81 4.65
C HIS A 415 5.91 -4.62 3.36
N TYR A 416 5.33 -3.43 3.15
CA TYR A 416 4.64 -3.13 1.92
C TYR A 416 5.60 -3.23 0.71
N LEU A 417 6.72 -2.54 0.74
CA LEU A 417 7.67 -2.47 -0.37
C LEU A 417 8.22 -3.84 -0.79
N PHE A 418 8.45 -4.75 0.17
CA PHE A 418 9.15 -6.02 -0.08
C PHE A 418 8.28 -7.27 0.05
N VAL A 419 7.02 -7.15 0.50
CA VAL A 419 6.10 -8.30 0.66
C VAL A 419 4.74 -8.04 0.03
N ALA A 420 4.09 -6.91 0.32
CA ALA A 420 2.68 -6.72 -0.04
C ALA A 420 2.43 -5.91 -1.32
N ALA A 421 3.42 -5.18 -1.84
CA ALA A 421 3.27 -4.40 -3.06
C ALA A 421 3.20 -5.33 -4.30
N PRO A 422 2.49 -4.95 -5.38
CA PRO A 422 2.40 -5.74 -6.61
C PRO A 422 3.77 -6.09 -7.23
N ASN A 423 4.76 -5.21 -7.03
CA ASN A 423 6.13 -5.34 -7.51
C ASN A 423 7.14 -5.70 -6.41
N ALA A 424 6.67 -6.23 -5.28
CA ALA A 424 7.50 -6.55 -4.11
C ALA A 424 8.66 -7.50 -4.44
N ASN A 425 8.39 -8.56 -5.20
CA ASN A 425 9.41 -9.55 -5.61
C ASN A 425 10.56 -8.90 -6.39
N GLU A 426 10.26 -8.00 -7.32
CA GLU A 426 11.28 -7.30 -8.10
C GLU A 426 12.04 -6.27 -7.27
N ALA A 427 11.35 -5.53 -6.40
CA ALA A 427 11.99 -4.58 -5.49
C ALA A 427 12.97 -5.30 -4.55
N PHE A 428 12.54 -6.44 -4.01
CA PHE A 428 13.37 -7.30 -3.18
C PHE A 428 14.53 -7.90 -3.97
N PHE A 429 14.29 -8.33 -5.21
CA PHE A 429 15.32 -8.84 -6.09
C PHE A 429 16.43 -7.81 -6.36
N LEU A 430 16.06 -6.57 -6.69
CA LEU A 430 17.02 -5.48 -6.90
C LEU A 430 17.82 -5.18 -5.63
N LEU A 431 17.16 -5.18 -4.47
CA LEU A 431 17.81 -5.04 -3.18
C LEU A 431 18.83 -6.17 -2.93
N GLN A 432 18.44 -7.43 -3.15
CA GLN A 432 19.33 -8.58 -3.01
C GLN A 432 20.54 -8.47 -3.95
N LEU A 433 20.32 -8.07 -5.20
CA LEU A 433 21.38 -7.95 -6.19
C LEU A 433 22.40 -6.88 -5.79
N LEU A 434 21.91 -5.71 -5.37
CA LEU A 434 22.73 -4.61 -4.88
C LEU A 434 23.53 -5.05 -3.64
N HIS A 435 22.84 -5.63 -2.66
CA HIS A 435 23.43 -6.08 -1.40
C HIS A 435 24.48 -7.19 -1.61
N HIS A 436 24.20 -8.16 -2.48
CA HIS A 436 25.10 -9.28 -2.78
C HIS A 436 26.38 -8.83 -3.49
N PHE A 437 26.28 -7.95 -4.49
CA PHE A 437 27.46 -7.53 -5.26
C PHE A 437 28.28 -6.41 -4.60
N PHE A 438 27.74 -5.74 -3.57
CA PHE A 438 28.43 -4.67 -2.86
C PHE A 438 29.50 -5.25 -1.90
N PRO A 439 30.80 -4.97 -2.11
CA PRO A 439 31.85 -5.55 -1.30
C PRO A 439 32.05 -4.74 -0.01
N TYR A 440 31.21 -4.99 1.00
CA TYR A 440 31.21 -4.25 2.26
C TYR A 440 32.57 -4.22 2.98
N ALA A 441 33.34 -5.31 2.94
CA ALA A 441 34.67 -5.35 3.56
C ALA A 441 35.63 -4.33 2.93
N LEU A 442 35.72 -4.33 1.59
CA LEU A 442 36.53 -3.38 0.84
C LEU A 442 36.00 -1.95 1.02
N ALA A 443 34.69 -1.74 0.88
CA ALA A 443 34.07 -0.44 1.07
C ALA A 443 34.35 0.16 2.46
N ARG A 444 34.25 -0.65 3.53
CA ARG A 444 34.63 -0.23 4.89
C ARG A 444 36.11 0.16 4.99
N GLN A 445 36.99 -0.60 4.33
CA GLN A 445 38.42 -0.26 4.32
C GLN A 445 38.69 1.07 3.58
N LEU A 446 38.02 1.31 2.45
CA LEU A 446 38.14 2.58 1.72
C LEU A 446 37.59 3.77 2.52
N LEU A 447 36.52 3.59 3.29
CA LEU A 447 35.96 4.63 4.15
C LEU A 447 36.84 5.00 5.35
N LYS A 448 37.85 4.19 5.69
CA LYS A 448 38.85 4.52 6.73
C LYS A 448 39.95 5.46 6.23
N ILE A 449 39.99 5.78 4.94
CA ILE A 449 40.99 6.69 4.39
C ILE A 449 40.79 8.08 5.01
N ALA A 450 41.82 8.57 5.73
CA ALA A 450 41.75 9.83 6.48
C ALA A 450 41.55 11.06 5.57
N ASN A 451 42.05 11.02 4.33
CA ASN A 451 41.86 12.09 3.36
C ASN A 451 40.51 11.92 2.62
N PRO A 452 39.54 12.83 2.78
CA PRO A 452 38.22 12.70 2.16
C PRO A 452 38.24 12.67 0.62
N ALA A 453 39.17 13.39 -0.03
CA ALA A 453 39.32 13.35 -1.49
C ALA A 453 39.79 11.99 -1.98
N ALA A 454 40.80 11.42 -1.31
CA ALA A 454 41.30 10.09 -1.65
C ALA A 454 40.24 9.00 -1.37
N MET A 455 39.50 9.14 -0.26
CA MET A 455 38.40 8.27 0.11
C MET A 455 37.29 8.26 -0.94
N ILE A 456 36.78 9.44 -1.33
CA ILE A 456 35.73 9.57 -2.35
C ILE A 456 36.23 9.06 -3.70
N LYS A 457 37.46 9.39 -4.10
CA LYS A 457 38.05 8.89 -5.36
C LYS A 457 38.12 7.36 -5.37
N ALA A 458 38.58 6.74 -4.29
CA ALA A 458 38.66 5.29 -4.18
C ALA A 458 37.26 4.64 -4.17
N PHE A 459 36.30 5.24 -3.47
CA PHE A 459 34.92 4.75 -3.43
C PHE A 459 34.21 4.90 -4.79
N MET A 460 34.46 5.99 -5.52
CA MET A 460 33.98 6.17 -6.90
C MET A 460 34.56 5.12 -7.85
N ALA A 461 35.85 4.79 -7.70
CA ALA A 461 36.49 3.74 -8.47
C ALA A 461 35.89 2.35 -8.15
N LEU A 462 35.47 2.10 -6.90
CA LEU A 462 34.75 0.88 -6.55
C LEU A 462 33.39 0.77 -7.24
N LEU A 463 32.64 1.88 -7.30
CA LEU A 463 31.28 1.90 -7.84
C LEU A 463 31.24 1.80 -9.37
N PHE A 464 32.10 2.55 -10.08
CA PHE A 464 32.06 2.69 -11.54
C PHE A 464 33.34 2.25 -12.26
N GLY A 465 34.46 2.17 -11.57
CA GLY A 465 35.74 1.78 -12.17
C GLY A 465 35.95 0.27 -12.22
N GLU A 466 37.13 -0.14 -12.66
CA GLU A 466 37.59 -1.53 -12.61
C GLU A 466 38.59 -1.72 -11.46
N PRO A 467 38.12 -1.90 -10.21
CA PRO A 467 39.03 -2.15 -9.11
C PRO A 467 39.75 -3.48 -9.35
N LEU A 468 41.08 -3.44 -9.49
CA LEU A 468 41.94 -4.62 -9.66
C LEU A 468 41.59 -5.48 -10.89
N GLY A 469 41.07 -4.87 -11.96
CA GLY A 469 40.68 -5.57 -13.19
C GLY A 469 39.33 -6.30 -13.14
N ALA A 470 38.60 -6.19 -12.02
CA ALA A 470 37.24 -6.70 -11.91
C ALA A 470 36.21 -5.64 -12.35
N LYS A 471 35.07 -6.09 -12.91
CA LYS A 471 33.96 -5.18 -13.25
C LYS A 471 33.46 -4.41 -12.02
N SER A 472 33.09 -3.15 -12.25
CA SER A 472 32.52 -2.27 -11.22
C SER A 472 31.30 -2.89 -10.52
N VAL A 473 30.99 -2.45 -9.29
CA VAL A 473 29.79 -2.92 -8.56
C VAL A 473 28.54 -2.72 -9.40
N PHE A 474 28.36 -1.53 -9.97
CA PHE A 474 27.21 -1.26 -10.80
C PHE A 474 27.21 -2.11 -12.07
N SER A 475 28.33 -2.23 -12.79
CA SER A 475 28.41 -3.09 -13.97
C SER A 475 28.01 -4.54 -13.67
N ARG A 476 28.36 -5.06 -12.49
CA ARG A 476 27.92 -6.40 -12.04
C ARG A 476 26.43 -6.47 -11.72
N VAL A 477 25.88 -5.48 -11.02
CA VAL A 477 24.44 -5.37 -10.75
C VAL A 477 23.66 -5.30 -12.08
N PHE A 478 24.07 -4.45 -13.01
CA PHE A 478 23.42 -4.32 -14.33
C PHE A 478 23.53 -5.59 -15.17
N ALA A 479 24.70 -6.22 -15.23
CA ALA A 479 24.87 -7.52 -15.89
C ALA A 479 23.97 -8.60 -15.27
N GLY A 480 23.78 -8.58 -13.94
CA GLY A 480 22.89 -9.49 -13.23
C GLY A 480 21.40 -9.28 -13.58
N ILE A 481 20.98 -8.02 -13.75
CA ILE A 481 19.63 -7.67 -14.23
C ILE A 481 19.47 -8.15 -15.68
N GLU A 482 20.39 -7.79 -16.56
CA GLU A 482 20.29 -8.11 -17.99
C GLU A 482 20.33 -9.62 -18.24
N GLY A 483 21.26 -10.36 -17.63
CA GLY A 483 21.47 -11.78 -17.88
C GLY A 483 20.22 -12.63 -17.59
N ARG A 484 19.52 -12.34 -16.48
CA ARG A 484 18.28 -13.04 -16.11
C ARG A 484 17.11 -12.64 -17.01
N HIS A 485 16.85 -11.34 -17.13
CA HIS A 485 15.66 -10.86 -17.85
C HIS A 485 15.76 -11.05 -19.37
N ALA A 486 16.92 -10.81 -19.98
CA ALA A 486 17.06 -10.89 -21.43
C ALA A 486 16.90 -12.33 -21.94
N LYS A 487 17.46 -13.32 -21.25
CA LYS A 487 17.35 -14.74 -21.64
C LYS A 487 15.92 -15.26 -21.46
N ALA A 488 15.26 -14.91 -20.35
CA ALA A 488 13.88 -15.27 -20.09
C ALA A 488 12.93 -14.64 -21.12
N HIS A 489 13.05 -13.33 -21.37
CA HIS A 489 12.19 -12.62 -22.32
C HIS A 489 12.38 -13.14 -23.74
N ARG A 490 13.62 -13.38 -24.20
CA ARG A 490 13.87 -13.94 -25.55
C ARG A 490 13.20 -15.30 -25.73
N ARG A 491 13.29 -16.20 -24.74
CA ARG A 491 12.63 -17.51 -24.77
C ARG A 491 11.11 -17.38 -24.81
N GLN A 492 10.53 -16.52 -23.98
CA GLN A 492 9.10 -16.30 -23.94
C GLN A 492 8.57 -15.65 -25.22
N ILE A 493 9.28 -14.66 -25.79
CA ILE A 493 8.94 -14.05 -27.08
C ILE A 493 8.92 -15.12 -28.18
N ALA A 494 9.94 -15.98 -28.26
CA ALA A 494 9.96 -17.06 -29.24
C ALA A 494 8.79 -18.04 -29.08
N ARG A 495 8.44 -18.39 -27.84
CA ARG A 495 7.27 -19.23 -27.52
C ARG A 495 5.97 -18.59 -27.99
N TYR A 496 5.68 -17.35 -27.60
CA TYR A 496 4.41 -16.70 -27.97
C TYR A 496 4.28 -16.42 -29.46
N ARG A 497 5.39 -16.13 -30.16
CA ARG A 497 5.36 -16.03 -31.63
C ARG A 497 5.00 -17.35 -32.30
N THR A 498 5.39 -18.48 -31.69
CA THR A 498 5.02 -19.82 -32.16
C THR A 498 3.54 -20.11 -31.87
N LEU A 499 3.04 -19.76 -30.69
CA LEU A 499 1.63 -19.95 -30.29
C LEU A 499 0.66 -19.12 -31.12
N VAL A 500 0.98 -17.85 -31.41
CA VAL A 500 0.14 -16.98 -32.24
C VAL A 500 0.08 -17.48 -33.69
N ALA A 501 1.13 -18.16 -34.16
CA ALA A 501 1.25 -18.76 -35.49
C ALA A 501 1.04 -17.79 -36.68
N ASP A 502 1.07 -16.47 -36.46
CA ASP A 502 1.04 -15.43 -37.50
C ASP A 502 2.27 -14.52 -37.38
N SER A 503 3.22 -14.71 -38.30
CA SER A 503 4.47 -13.95 -38.32
C SER A 503 4.27 -12.47 -38.67
N ALA A 504 3.31 -12.14 -39.55
CA ALA A 504 3.04 -10.78 -39.96
C ALA A 504 2.47 -9.96 -38.80
N VAL A 505 1.46 -10.50 -38.10
CA VAL A 505 0.88 -9.89 -36.89
C VAL A 505 1.95 -9.66 -35.82
N CYS A 506 2.79 -10.68 -35.56
CA CYS A 506 3.89 -10.57 -34.60
C CYS A 506 4.94 -9.53 -35.01
N ASP A 507 5.25 -9.40 -36.30
CA ASP A 507 6.19 -8.41 -36.81
C ASP A 507 5.63 -6.99 -36.77
N ARG A 508 4.32 -6.80 -36.96
CA ARG A 508 3.67 -5.49 -36.81
C ARG A 508 3.71 -4.98 -35.37
N LEU A 509 3.43 -5.85 -34.38
CA LEU A 509 3.59 -5.49 -32.97
C LEU A 509 5.04 -5.09 -32.66
N ARG A 510 6.02 -5.86 -33.15
CA ARG A 510 7.45 -5.55 -32.98
C ARG A 510 7.85 -4.25 -33.68
N ALA A 511 7.33 -3.99 -34.88
CA ALA A 511 7.56 -2.76 -35.62
C ALA A 511 7.03 -1.54 -34.86
N PHE A 512 5.81 -1.62 -34.30
CA PHE A 512 5.28 -0.60 -33.42
C PHE A 512 6.19 -0.37 -32.20
N VAL A 513 6.64 -1.43 -31.54
CA VAL A 513 7.54 -1.32 -30.38
C VAL A 513 8.85 -0.61 -30.74
N HIS A 514 9.35 -0.74 -31.96
CA HIS A 514 10.57 -0.05 -32.41
C HIS A 514 10.34 1.27 -33.16
N ALA A 515 9.08 1.66 -33.38
CA ALA A 515 8.67 2.86 -34.08
C ALA A 515 9.10 4.16 -33.36
N GLY A 516 9.08 5.27 -34.10
CA GLY A 516 9.33 6.60 -33.53
C GLY A 516 8.26 7.01 -32.52
N ARG A 517 8.59 7.92 -31.60
CA ARG A 517 7.62 8.38 -30.58
C ARG A 517 6.36 9.00 -31.18
N ALA A 518 6.51 9.79 -32.26
CA ALA A 518 5.37 10.41 -32.92
C ALA A 518 4.41 9.37 -33.53
N GLU A 519 4.94 8.27 -34.06
CA GLU A 519 4.13 7.17 -34.61
C GLU A 519 3.44 6.39 -33.48
N GLN A 520 4.17 6.08 -32.41
CA GLN A 520 3.58 5.41 -31.26
C GLN A 520 2.48 6.24 -30.60
N GLU A 521 2.68 7.54 -30.44
CA GLU A 521 1.69 8.42 -29.81
C GLU A 521 0.44 8.59 -30.67
N LYS A 522 0.56 8.65 -32.00
CA LYS A 522 -0.60 8.63 -32.91
C LYS A 522 -1.47 7.40 -32.70
N VAL A 523 -0.86 6.22 -32.56
CA VAL A 523 -1.61 4.97 -32.33
C VAL A 523 -2.22 4.94 -30.93
N ARG A 524 -1.48 5.39 -29.91
CA ARG A 524 -1.98 5.48 -28.52
C ARG A 524 -3.13 6.48 -28.40
N GLU A 525 -3.07 7.60 -29.10
CA GLU A 525 -4.12 8.61 -29.13
C GLU A 525 -5.39 8.05 -29.75
N LYS A 526 -5.29 7.41 -30.91
CA LYS A 526 -6.46 6.80 -31.52
C LYS A 526 -7.05 5.66 -30.68
N SER A 527 -6.23 4.81 -30.06
CA SER A 527 -6.72 3.81 -29.08
C SER A 527 -7.55 4.44 -27.96
N ARG A 528 -7.21 5.67 -27.53
CA ARG A 528 -8.00 6.41 -26.54
C ARG A 528 -9.27 6.99 -27.15
N THR A 529 -9.19 7.62 -28.32
CA THR A 529 -10.35 8.23 -28.99
C THR A 529 -11.40 7.21 -29.39
N ASP A 530 -10.95 6.06 -29.87
CA ASP A 530 -11.80 4.97 -30.34
C ASP A 530 -12.22 4.03 -29.19
N GLU A 531 -11.68 4.25 -27.97
CA GLU A 531 -11.91 3.43 -26.76
C GLU A 531 -11.63 1.92 -26.94
N VAL A 532 -10.72 1.56 -27.83
CA VAL A 532 -10.31 0.17 -28.09
C VAL A 532 -8.92 -0.16 -27.51
N ASP A 533 -8.67 -1.46 -27.31
CA ASP A 533 -7.37 -1.95 -26.86
C ASP A 533 -6.22 -1.52 -27.79
N LEU A 534 -5.04 -1.27 -27.21
CA LEU A 534 -3.86 -0.83 -27.92
C LEU A 534 -3.42 -1.86 -28.98
N VAL A 535 -3.55 -3.17 -28.72
CA VAL A 535 -3.22 -4.23 -29.68
C VAL A 535 -4.07 -4.11 -30.94
N VAL A 536 -5.38 -3.89 -30.80
CA VAL A 536 -6.30 -3.69 -31.93
C VAL A 536 -5.91 -2.44 -32.72
N SER A 537 -5.64 -1.34 -32.02
CA SER A 537 -5.22 -0.09 -32.66
C SER A 537 -3.91 -0.19 -33.43
N ILE A 538 -2.98 -1.05 -32.98
CA ILE A 538 -1.72 -1.32 -33.68
C ILE A 538 -2.00 -2.17 -34.92
N LEU A 539 -2.76 -3.26 -34.80
CA LEU A 539 -2.88 -4.28 -35.83
C LEU A 539 -3.82 -3.89 -36.98
N VAL A 540 -5.00 -3.33 -36.68
CA VAL A 540 -6.02 -2.91 -37.67
C VAL A 540 -5.56 -1.73 -38.54
N ARG A 541 -4.42 -1.13 -38.22
CA ARG A 541 -3.86 0.05 -38.93
C ARG A 541 -2.45 -0.20 -39.43
N ALA A 542 -1.98 -1.45 -39.36
CA ALA A 542 -0.66 -1.83 -39.80
C ALA A 542 -0.59 -2.16 -41.30
N GLY A 543 -1.72 -2.16 -42.03
CA GLY A 543 -1.77 -2.67 -43.40
C GLY A 543 -1.58 -4.19 -43.41
N LEU A 544 -2.40 -4.87 -42.62
CA LEU A 544 -2.56 -6.32 -42.67
C LEU A 544 -3.52 -6.67 -43.82
N SER A 545 -3.64 -7.95 -44.17
CA SER A 545 -4.70 -8.38 -45.08
C SER A 545 -6.06 -8.28 -44.39
N GLU A 546 -7.14 -8.08 -45.16
CA GLU A 546 -8.51 -7.96 -44.65
C GLU A 546 -8.89 -9.16 -43.75
N ALA A 547 -8.52 -10.38 -44.13
CA ALA A 547 -8.73 -11.59 -43.35
C ALA A 547 -7.97 -11.62 -42.01
N GLN A 548 -6.77 -11.03 -41.95
CA GLN A 548 -6.01 -10.94 -40.70
C GLN A 548 -6.57 -9.87 -39.77
N GLU A 549 -7.09 -8.77 -40.32
CA GLU A 549 -7.75 -7.74 -39.52
C GLU A 549 -9.06 -8.28 -38.92
N GLU A 550 -9.84 -9.03 -39.71
CA GLU A 550 -11.06 -9.71 -39.24
C GLU A 550 -10.76 -10.72 -38.13
N ASP A 551 -9.77 -11.61 -38.30
CA ASP A 551 -9.36 -12.57 -37.26
C ASP A 551 -8.90 -11.89 -35.96
N VAL A 552 -8.19 -10.76 -36.04
CA VAL A 552 -7.78 -9.99 -34.86
C VAL A 552 -8.99 -9.38 -34.15
N LEU A 553 -9.97 -8.86 -34.88
CA LEU A 553 -11.20 -8.31 -34.33
C LEU A 553 -12.08 -9.40 -33.70
N GLU A 554 -12.20 -10.56 -34.33
CA GLU A 554 -12.88 -11.73 -33.74
C GLU A 554 -12.21 -12.15 -32.42
N CYS A 555 -10.86 -12.25 -32.41
CA CYS A 555 -10.10 -12.56 -31.21
C CYS A 555 -10.31 -11.51 -30.10
N TYR A 556 -10.40 -10.24 -30.48
CA TYR A 556 -10.68 -9.15 -29.53
C TYR A 556 -12.08 -9.25 -28.94
N HIS A 557 -13.11 -9.47 -29.75
CA HIS A 557 -14.49 -9.62 -29.27
C HIS A 557 -14.64 -10.85 -28.37
N ALA A 558 -14.07 -12.00 -28.76
CA ALA A 558 -14.06 -13.20 -27.93
C ALA A 558 -13.35 -12.96 -26.58
N PHE A 559 -12.26 -12.17 -26.57
CA PHE A 559 -11.60 -11.77 -25.33
C PHE A 559 -12.49 -10.88 -24.46
N GLN A 560 -13.16 -9.88 -25.04
CA GLN A 560 -14.07 -9.00 -24.30
C GLN A 560 -15.25 -9.77 -23.71
N ASP A 561 -15.86 -10.67 -24.48
CA ASP A 561 -16.97 -11.50 -24.05
C ASP A 561 -16.55 -12.44 -22.91
N GLY A 562 -15.36 -13.04 -23.00
CA GLY A 562 -14.80 -13.88 -21.94
C GLY A 562 -14.53 -13.11 -20.65
N VAL A 563 -13.99 -11.89 -20.75
CA VAL A 563 -13.81 -11.01 -19.58
C VAL A 563 -15.15 -10.59 -18.99
N ALA A 564 -16.14 -10.26 -19.81
CA ALA A 564 -17.50 -9.92 -19.36
C ALA A 564 -18.21 -11.11 -18.69
N ALA A 565 -17.94 -12.32 -19.16
CA ALA A 565 -18.40 -13.57 -18.55
C ALA A 565 -17.65 -13.94 -17.26
N GLY A 566 -16.60 -13.19 -16.91
CA GLY A 566 -15.84 -13.36 -15.67
C GLY A 566 -14.81 -14.49 -15.72
N ASP A 567 -14.29 -14.84 -16.90
CA ASP A 567 -13.22 -15.84 -17.03
C ASP A 567 -11.89 -15.31 -16.44
N PRO A 568 -11.43 -15.86 -15.30
CA PRO A 568 -10.23 -15.37 -14.63
C PRO A 568 -8.95 -15.67 -15.44
N THR A 569 -8.97 -16.72 -16.26
CA THR A 569 -7.78 -17.19 -17.00
C THR A 569 -7.32 -16.17 -18.05
N LEU A 570 -8.21 -15.30 -18.53
CA LEU A 570 -7.88 -14.24 -19.48
C LEU A 570 -7.12 -13.06 -18.85
N LEU A 571 -7.21 -12.91 -17.54
CA LEU A 571 -6.59 -11.82 -16.76
C LEU A 571 -5.33 -12.29 -16.01
N GLU A 572 -5.10 -13.60 -15.91
CA GLU A 572 -3.91 -14.19 -15.28
C GLU A 572 -2.63 -13.99 -16.11
N ALA A 573 -1.56 -13.55 -15.46
CA ALA A 573 -0.27 -13.25 -16.09
C ALA A 573 0.65 -14.47 -16.27
N ASP A 574 0.44 -15.53 -15.48
CA ASP A 574 1.29 -16.71 -15.51
C ASP A 574 0.66 -17.80 -16.38
N GLY A 575 1.48 -18.37 -17.26
CA GLY A 575 1.10 -19.43 -18.21
C GLY A 575 0.83 -20.79 -17.55
N ALA A 576 0.25 -20.80 -16.35
CA ALA A 576 -0.27 -22.00 -15.70
C ALA A 576 -1.49 -22.56 -16.47
N VAL A 577 -2.28 -21.66 -17.07
CA VAL A 577 -3.37 -22.01 -17.97
C VAL A 577 -3.15 -21.29 -19.31
N GLU A 578 -2.67 -22.04 -20.30
CA GLU A 578 -2.47 -21.54 -21.65
C GLU A 578 -3.79 -21.31 -22.36
N ASP A 579 -4.80 -22.15 -22.09
CA ASP A 579 -6.10 -22.14 -22.76
C ASP A 579 -7.17 -21.48 -21.87
N SER A 580 -7.85 -20.47 -22.39
CA SER A 580 -9.00 -19.87 -21.73
C SER A 580 -10.25 -20.72 -21.91
N ALA A 581 -11.10 -20.76 -20.87
CA ALA A 581 -12.42 -21.37 -20.95
C ALA A 581 -13.33 -20.68 -21.99
N SER A 582 -13.00 -19.45 -22.36
CA SER A 582 -13.66 -18.62 -23.39
C SER A 582 -13.20 -18.93 -24.82
N GLY A 583 -12.35 -19.95 -25.00
CA GLY A 583 -11.98 -20.49 -26.32
C GLY A 583 -10.65 -19.98 -26.88
N LEU A 584 -10.30 -20.51 -28.06
CA LEU A 584 -9.00 -20.29 -28.70
C LEU A 584 -8.80 -18.83 -29.16
N GLN A 585 -9.84 -18.17 -29.66
CA GLN A 585 -9.79 -16.79 -30.13
C GLN A 585 -9.49 -15.79 -28.99
N ALA A 586 -10.17 -15.94 -27.85
CA ALA A 586 -9.89 -15.16 -26.64
C ALA A 586 -8.45 -15.39 -26.13
N THR A 587 -8.01 -16.66 -26.18
CA THR A 587 -6.65 -17.07 -25.83
C THR A 587 -5.59 -16.45 -26.75
N LYS A 588 -5.82 -16.45 -28.07
CA LYS A 588 -4.93 -15.84 -29.06
C LYS A 588 -4.75 -14.34 -28.79
N PHE A 589 -5.82 -13.62 -28.45
CA PHE A 589 -5.72 -12.21 -28.06
C PHE A 589 -4.92 -12.00 -26.77
N LYS A 590 -5.09 -12.86 -25.75
CA LYS A 590 -4.25 -12.89 -24.54
C LYS A 590 -2.76 -13.02 -24.89
N TRP A 591 -2.41 -13.92 -25.82
CA TRP A 591 -1.02 -14.08 -26.29
C TRP A 591 -0.49 -12.84 -27.03
N LEU A 592 -1.31 -12.18 -27.85
CA LEU A 592 -0.93 -10.93 -28.53
C LEU A 592 -0.61 -9.81 -27.54
N LYS A 593 -1.44 -9.62 -26.50
CA LYS A 593 -1.17 -8.67 -25.40
C LYS A 593 0.14 -9.02 -24.68
N ARG A 594 0.37 -10.30 -24.40
CA ARG A 594 1.60 -10.77 -23.75
C ARG A 594 2.83 -10.54 -24.62
N LEU A 595 2.74 -10.76 -25.93
CA LEU A 595 3.82 -10.52 -26.86
C LEU A 595 4.19 -9.04 -26.93
N LEU A 596 3.20 -8.13 -27.03
CA LEU A 596 3.42 -6.69 -26.98
C LEU A 596 4.14 -6.27 -25.69
N ARG A 597 3.71 -6.81 -24.54
CA ARG A 597 4.36 -6.60 -23.23
C ARG A 597 5.82 -7.02 -23.25
N LEU A 598 6.12 -8.24 -23.67
CA LEU A 598 7.48 -8.79 -23.64
C LEU A 598 8.43 -8.07 -24.59
N GLU A 599 7.98 -7.75 -25.81
CA GLU A 599 8.76 -6.97 -26.78
C GLU A 599 9.04 -5.55 -26.22
N SER A 600 8.03 -4.91 -25.63
CA SER A 600 8.16 -3.60 -24.99
C SER A 600 9.13 -3.62 -23.80
N LEU A 601 9.03 -4.62 -22.92
CA LEU A 601 9.94 -4.80 -21.79
C LEU A 601 11.39 -5.04 -22.24
N SER A 602 11.57 -5.91 -23.24
CA SER A 602 12.88 -6.20 -23.83
C SER A 602 13.53 -4.93 -24.41
N ARG A 603 12.79 -4.13 -25.19
CA ARG A 603 13.27 -2.84 -25.68
C ARG A 603 13.56 -1.87 -24.54
N GLY A 604 12.64 -1.74 -23.58
CA GLY A 604 12.75 -0.80 -22.46
C GLY A 604 14.00 -1.03 -21.62
N ASN A 605 14.31 -2.31 -21.31
CA ASN A 605 15.51 -2.67 -20.56
C ASN A 605 16.80 -2.33 -21.35
N ARG A 606 16.80 -2.58 -22.67
CA ARG A 606 17.93 -2.25 -23.54
C ARG A 606 18.17 -0.73 -23.66
N GLU A 607 17.10 0.06 -23.81
CA GLU A 607 17.26 1.53 -23.84
C GLU A 607 17.64 2.09 -22.46
N GLY A 608 17.14 1.50 -21.37
CA GLY A 608 17.57 1.83 -20.01
C GLY A 608 19.07 1.61 -19.79
N LEU A 609 19.63 0.54 -20.34
CA LEU A 609 21.07 0.28 -20.31
C LEU A 609 21.87 1.36 -21.05
N ARG A 610 21.38 1.85 -22.19
CA ARG A 610 22.06 2.94 -22.92
C ARG A 610 22.06 4.26 -22.15
N ILE A 611 20.98 4.58 -21.45
CA ILE A 611 20.92 5.75 -20.55
C ILE A 611 21.97 5.57 -19.43
N TRP A 612 22.06 4.35 -18.90
CA TRP A 612 23.03 4.01 -17.86
C TRP A 612 24.48 4.17 -18.32
N GLU A 613 24.86 3.51 -19.42
CA GLU A 613 26.22 3.53 -19.99
C GLU A 613 26.62 4.92 -20.50
N GLY A 614 25.66 5.73 -20.95
CA GLY A 614 25.95 7.05 -21.54
C GLY A 614 25.98 8.20 -20.53
N THR A 615 24.91 8.38 -19.76
CA THR A 615 24.67 9.63 -19.02
C THR A 615 24.69 9.46 -17.50
N PHE A 616 24.31 8.29 -16.99
CA PHE A 616 24.16 8.08 -15.55
C PHE A 616 25.49 8.16 -14.79
N GLU A 617 26.58 7.57 -15.30
CA GLU A 617 27.89 7.65 -14.63
C GLU A 617 28.34 9.10 -14.45
N THR A 618 28.28 9.89 -15.54
CA THR A 618 28.64 11.31 -15.52
C THR A 618 27.74 12.07 -14.54
N PHE A 619 26.42 11.81 -14.57
CA PHE A 619 25.48 12.39 -13.62
C PHE A 619 25.85 12.09 -12.17
N PHE A 620 26.12 10.83 -11.84
CA PHE A 620 26.47 10.43 -10.48
C PHE A 620 27.79 11.07 -10.03
N ARG A 621 28.82 11.04 -10.88
CA ARG A 621 30.15 11.61 -10.59
C ARG A 621 30.08 13.11 -10.29
N GLU A 622 29.37 13.87 -11.12
CA GLU A 622 29.20 15.32 -10.95
C GLU A 622 28.31 15.64 -9.74
N THR A 623 27.30 14.81 -9.46
CA THR A 623 26.48 14.95 -8.25
C THR A 623 27.31 14.71 -6.99
N VAL A 624 28.12 13.65 -6.94
CA VAL A 624 29.02 13.40 -5.79
C VAL A 624 30.03 14.54 -5.61
N ALA A 625 30.56 15.09 -6.71
CA ALA A 625 31.47 16.23 -6.66
C ALA A 625 30.81 17.47 -6.04
N LEU A 626 29.54 17.73 -6.34
CA LEU A 626 28.77 18.82 -5.74
C LEU A 626 28.66 18.67 -4.22
N TYR A 627 28.49 17.44 -3.73
CA TYR A 627 28.39 17.12 -2.32
C TYR A 627 29.73 16.85 -1.63
N TYR A 628 30.86 17.07 -2.31
CA TYR A 628 32.19 16.83 -1.73
C TYR A 628 32.40 17.51 -0.36
N PRO A 629 32.07 18.81 -0.16
CA PRO A 629 32.24 19.45 1.15
C PRO A 629 31.40 18.79 2.24
N VAL A 630 30.16 18.40 1.91
CA VAL A 630 29.23 17.74 2.82
C VAL A 630 29.74 16.35 3.19
N ILE A 631 30.11 15.52 2.21
CA ILE A 631 30.65 14.17 2.44
C ILE A 631 31.95 14.27 3.26
N SER A 632 32.81 15.25 2.97
CA SER A 632 34.02 15.51 3.74
C SER A 632 33.70 15.86 5.20
N ALA A 633 32.71 16.73 5.45
CA ALA A 633 32.31 17.08 6.79
C ALA A 633 31.71 15.88 7.54
N VAL A 634 30.85 15.09 6.90
CA VAL A 634 30.29 13.85 7.49
C VAL A 634 31.41 12.87 7.85
N SER A 635 32.39 12.67 6.98
CA SER A 635 33.52 11.75 7.23
C SER A 635 34.39 12.15 8.43
N LYS A 636 34.38 13.44 8.80
CA LYS A 636 35.06 13.96 9.98
C LYS A 636 34.19 13.92 11.23
N ALA A 637 32.87 13.95 11.06
CA ALA A 637 31.89 13.99 12.15
C ALA A 637 31.48 12.59 12.65
N SER A 638 31.51 11.58 11.78
CA SER A 638 31.05 10.22 12.08
C SER A 638 32.00 9.16 11.50
N ASN A 639 32.08 8.01 12.18
CA ASN A 639 32.83 6.86 11.71
C ASN A 639 32.07 6.13 10.59
N LEU A 640 32.23 6.60 9.35
CA LEU A 640 31.57 6.05 8.17
C LEU A 640 31.79 4.54 7.98
N SER A 641 32.96 4.00 8.37
CA SER A 641 33.23 2.56 8.29
C SER A 641 32.38 1.76 9.27
N ALA A 642 32.15 2.26 10.49
CA ALA A 642 31.29 1.61 11.47
C ALA A 642 29.82 1.69 11.04
N ARG A 643 29.38 2.87 10.59
CA ARG A 643 27.99 3.10 10.12
C ARG A 643 27.63 2.28 8.89
N LEU A 644 28.57 2.09 7.96
CA LEU A 644 28.36 1.16 6.85
C LEU A 644 28.20 -0.29 7.34
N GLY A 645 28.88 -0.66 8.43
CA GLY A 645 28.69 -1.97 9.09
C GLY A 645 27.31 -2.12 9.72
N ASP A 646 26.78 -1.06 10.34
CA ASP A 646 25.41 -1.07 10.89
C ASP A 646 24.37 -1.19 9.76
N LEU A 647 24.55 -0.47 8.66
CA LEU A 647 23.71 -0.59 7.47
C LEU A 647 23.76 -2.01 6.89
N GLN A 648 24.95 -2.62 6.80
CA GLN A 648 25.10 -4.00 6.34
C GLN A 648 24.26 -4.96 7.20
N LYS A 649 24.36 -4.86 8.54
CA LYS A 649 23.58 -5.71 9.46
C LYS A 649 22.07 -5.54 9.29
N PHE A 650 21.61 -4.30 9.11
CA PHE A 650 20.20 -4.03 8.83
C PHE A 650 19.73 -4.70 7.53
N LEU A 651 20.52 -4.58 6.45
CA LEU A 651 20.22 -5.22 5.17
C LEU A 651 20.25 -6.76 5.27
N ASP A 652 21.23 -7.34 5.98
CA ASP A 652 21.31 -8.78 6.24
C ASP A 652 20.03 -9.28 6.95
N ASP A 653 19.63 -8.60 8.02
CA ASP A 653 18.42 -8.94 8.78
C ASP A 653 17.14 -8.73 7.97
N MET A 654 17.07 -7.69 7.14
CA MET A 654 15.93 -7.45 6.27
C MET A 654 15.77 -8.56 5.23
N VAL A 655 16.87 -9.00 4.61
CA VAL A 655 16.87 -10.13 3.67
C VAL A 655 16.39 -11.41 4.37
N ARG A 656 16.84 -11.66 5.61
CA ARG A 656 16.35 -12.81 6.41
C ARG A 656 14.86 -12.73 6.71
N VAL A 657 14.34 -11.55 7.08
CA VAL A 657 12.91 -11.36 7.38
C VAL A 657 12.06 -11.59 6.13
N VAL A 658 12.44 -11.03 4.98
CA VAL A 658 11.68 -11.21 3.72
C VAL A 658 11.73 -12.66 3.23
N LEU A 659 12.87 -13.35 3.36
CA LEU A 659 12.98 -14.77 3.00
C LEU A 659 12.39 -15.73 4.05
N GLY A 660 12.04 -15.22 5.24
CA GLY A 660 11.50 -16.00 6.35
C GLY A 660 10.15 -16.66 6.05
N LYS A 661 9.79 -17.65 6.88
CA LYS A 661 8.48 -18.32 6.84
C LYS A 661 7.34 -17.42 7.32
N ASP A 662 7.61 -16.61 8.33
CA ASP A 662 6.69 -15.57 8.83
C ASP A 662 7.13 -14.23 8.24
N ARG A 663 6.30 -13.66 7.36
CA ARG A 663 6.51 -12.36 6.72
C ARG A 663 5.54 -11.30 7.25
N SER A 664 4.94 -11.53 8.40
CA SER A 664 3.95 -10.59 8.97
C SER A 664 4.58 -9.21 9.26
N PRO A 665 3.77 -8.12 9.26
CA PRO A 665 4.26 -6.80 9.62
C PRO A 665 4.98 -6.74 10.99
N ARG A 666 4.62 -7.63 11.92
CA ARG A 666 5.28 -7.78 13.22
C ARG A 666 6.78 -8.02 13.10
N GLN A 667 7.23 -8.88 12.17
CA GLN A 667 8.65 -9.17 11.98
C GLN A 667 9.42 -7.92 11.52
N PHE A 668 8.78 -7.08 10.70
CA PHE A 668 9.36 -5.81 10.26
C PHE A 668 9.40 -4.77 11.39
N VAL A 669 8.42 -4.76 12.30
CA VAL A 669 8.45 -3.89 13.48
C VAL A 669 9.64 -4.27 14.38
N GLN A 670 9.83 -5.57 14.61
CA GLN A 670 10.99 -6.07 15.36
C GLN A 670 12.32 -5.79 14.66
N LEU A 671 12.36 -5.82 13.32
CA LEU A 671 13.52 -5.42 12.53
C LEU A 671 13.83 -3.92 12.75
N ALA A 672 12.83 -3.05 12.63
CA ALA A 672 13.01 -1.61 12.83
C ALA A 672 13.50 -1.30 14.26
N GLN A 673 12.90 -1.91 15.28
CA GLN A 673 13.29 -1.75 16.69
C GLN A 673 14.75 -2.18 16.95
N ARG A 674 15.24 -3.24 16.30
CA ARG A 674 16.64 -3.69 16.44
C ARG A 674 17.66 -2.70 15.89
N HIS A 675 17.29 -1.92 14.88
CA HIS A 675 18.23 -1.06 14.13
C HIS A 675 17.97 0.44 14.31
N GLU A 676 16.89 0.86 14.98
CA GLU A 676 16.53 2.27 15.19
C GLU A 676 17.60 3.06 15.94
N GLN A 677 18.24 2.45 16.95
CA GLN A 677 19.30 3.09 17.71
C GLN A 677 20.54 3.35 16.85
N SER A 678 20.87 2.44 15.91
CA SER A 678 22.01 2.62 15.00
C SER A 678 21.78 3.80 14.05
N LEU A 679 20.56 3.92 13.50
CA LEU A 679 20.18 5.05 12.67
C LEU A 679 20.16 6.36 13.47
N TYR A 680 19.56 6.35 14.65
CA TYR A 680 19.50 7.51 15.54
C TYR A 680 20.91 8.00 15.92
N TYR A 681 21.79 7.08 16.31
CA TYR A 681 23.15 7.41 16.70
C TYR A 681 23.96 8.02 15.54
N PHE A 682 23.73 7.57 14.30
CA PHE A 682 24.35 8.20 13.14
C PHE A 682 23.93 9.67 12.97
N LEU A 683 22.63 9.95 13.12
CA LEU A 683 22.10 11.32 13.06
C LEU A 683 22.64 12.19 14.21
N HIS A 684 22.76 11.61 15.42
CA HIS A 684 23.38 12.26 16.57
C HIS A 684 24.84 12.61 16.30
N GLU A 685 25.67 11.67 15.83
CA GLU A 685 27.09 11.93 15.50
C GLU A 685 27.24 13.06 14.47
N ILE A 686 26.42 13.04 13.40
CA ILE A 686 26.43 14.09 12.38
C ILE A 686 26.07 15.44 12.98
N HIS A 687 25.05 15.52 13.82
CA HIS A 687 24.57 16.79 14.36
C HIS A 687 25.48 17.33 15.47
N ALA A 688 25.85 16.48 16.43
CA ALA A 688 26.67 16.84 17.59
C ALA A 688 28.12 17.17 17.21
N ASN A 689 28.74 16.38 16.33
CA ASN A 689 30.14 16.56 15.94
C ASN A 689 30.32 17.41 14.68
N GLY A 690 29.28 17.55 13.85
CA GLY A 690 29.37 18.15 12.51
C GLY A 690 29.55 19.66 12.44
N LYS A 691 29.73 20.37 13.57
CA LYS A 691 30.01 21.82 13.62
C LYS A 691 29.10 22.67 12.72
N GLY A 692 27.78 22.44 12.78
CA GLY A 692 26.79 23.19 11.99
C GLY A 692 26.46 22.59 10.61
N LEU A 693 26.97 21.41 10.29
CA LEU A 693 26.67 20.68 9.04
C LEU A 693 25.16 20.52 8.74
N THR A 694 24.33 20.38 9.78
CA THR A 694 22.88 20.20 9.63
C THR A 694 22.12 21.53 9.51
N VAL A 695 22.74 22.68 9.78
CA VAL A 695 22.04 23.98 9.82
C VAL A 695 21.37 24.31 8.48
N PRO A 696 22.03 24.17 7.31
CA PRO A 696 21.36 24.41 6.03
C PRO A 696 20.18 23.47 5.78
N LEU A 697 20.27 22.22 6.26
CA LEU A 697 19.17 21.25 6.15
C LEU A 697 17.99 21.63 7.06
N ILE A 698 18.25 22.09 8.28
CA ILE A 698 17.23 22.58 9.22
C ILE A 698 16.51 23.80 8.61
N GLU A 699 17.25 24.76 8.06
CA GLU A 699 16.68 25.93 7.39
C GLU A 699 15.83 25.55 6.18
N TRP A 700 16.29 24.58 5.38
CA TRP A 700 15.51 24.07 4.25
C TRP A 700 14.22 23.35 4.69
N LEU A 701 14.29 22.51 5.72
CA LEU A 701 13.11 21.86 6.31
C LEU A 701 12.11 22.90 6.84
N ARG A 702 12.61 23.96 7.50
CA ARG A 702 11.78 25.07 8.01
C ARG A 702 11.00 25.75 6.88
N LYS A 703 11.64 26.04 5.73
CA LYS A 703 10.93 26.60 4.56
C LYS A 703 9.76 25.71 4.09
N GLY A 704 9.90 24.40 4.17
CA GLY A 704 8.82 23.47 3.84
C GLY A 704 7.70 23.41 4.88
N LEU A 705 8.03 23.53 6.16
CA LEU A 705 7.06 23.64 7.24
C LEU A 705 6.28 24.96 7.15
N ASP A 706 6.97 26.07 6.89
CA ASP A 706 6.39 27.41 6.69
C ASP A 706 5.41 27.42 5.51
N LEU A 707 5.70 26.67 4.45
CA LEU A 707 4.77 26.51 3.33
C LEU A 707 3.47 25.81 3.77
N MET A 708 3.59 24.76 4.57
CA MET A 708 2.43 23.99 5.04
C MET A 708 1.59 24.74 6.09
N SER A 709 2.21 25.62 6.89
CA SER A 709 1.51 26.40 7.93
C SER A 709 1.00 27.75 7.42
N GLY A 710 1.80 28.47 6.62
CA GLY A 710 1.54 29.84 6.17
C GLY A 710 0.93 29.97 4.77
N GLY A 711 0.84 28.86 4.04
CA GLY A 711 0.27 28.74 2.69
C GLY A 711 1.19 29.21 1.56
N ILE A 712 0.83 28.89 0.31
CA ILE A 712 1.51 29.43 -0.88
C ILE A 712 1.11 30.89 -1.05
N ARG A 713 2.08 31.82 -1.09
CA ARG A 713 1.85 33.26 -1.21
C ARG A 713 2.47 33.81 -2.50
N THR A 714 1.76 34.69 -3.19
CA THR A 714 2.32 35.59 -4.22
C THR A 714 2.99 36.79 -3.53
N ALA A 715 3.95 37.43 -4.19
CA ALA A 715 4.80 38.48 -3.63
C ALA A 715 3.99 39.62 -2.96
N GLY A 716 3.78 39.52 -1.64
CA GLY A 716 3.12 40.53 -0.81
C GLY A 716 1.62 40.33 -0.51
N GLU A 717 0.98 39.26 -0.97
CA GLU A 717 -0.49 39.09 -0.87
C GLU A 717 -0.95 37.90 0.01
N LYS A 718 -2.28 37.79 0.19
CA LYS A 718 -2.97 36.72 0.92
C LYS A 718 -2.63 35.33 0.35
N PRO A 719 -2.63 34.27 1.18
CA PRO A 719 -2.38 32.90 0.69
C PRO A 719 -3.38 32.52 -0.40
N ILE A 720 -2.90 31.81 -1.42
CA ILE A 720 -3.74 31.28 -2.51
C ILE A 720 -4.75 30.31 -1.89
N SER A 721 -6.04 30.60 -2.04
CA SER A 721 -7.12 29.71 -1.64
C SER A 721 -7.95 29.31 -2.86
N VAL A 722 -8.02 28.03 -3.17
CA VAL A 722 -8.87 27.50 -4.25
C VAL A 722 -10.33 27.47 -3.76
N ASN A 723 -11.25 28.05 -4.54
CA ASN A 723 -12.68 28.00 -4.23
C ASN A 723 -13.28 26.71 -4.81
N LEU A 724 -13.38 25.68 -3.96
CA LEU A 724 -13.88 24.36 -4.35
C LEU A 724 -15.37 24.35 -4.72
N GLU A 725 -16.17 25.19 -4.07
CA GLU A 725 -17.61 25.31 -4.36
C GLU A 725 -17.85 25.90 -5.75
N ALA A 726 -17.09 26.95 -6.09
CA ALA A 726 -17.11 27.52 -7.43
C ALA A 726 -16.63 26.51 -8.50
N LEU A 727 -15.66 25.65 -8.17
CA LEU A 727 -15.25 24.57 -9.08
C LEU A 727 -16.41 23.60 -9.31
N LEU A 728 -17.06 23.09 -8.26
CA LEU A 728 -18.18 22.16 -8.41
C LEU A 728 -19.36 22.79 -9.16
N ALA A 729 -19.59 24.10 -9.00
CA ALA A 729 -20.61 24.84 -9.72
C ALA A 729 -20.39 24.87 -11.25
N THR A 730 -19.16 24.70 -11.75
CA THR A 730 -18.89 24.59 -13.20
C THR A 730 -19.46 23.32 -13.83
N SER A 731 -19.75 22.29 -13.04
CA SER A 731 -20.24 20.98 -13.49
C SER A 731 -21.33 20.43 -12.57
N PRO A 732 -22.54 21.06 -12.52
CA PRO A 732 -23.56 20.76 -11.53
C PRO A 732 -24.14 19.35 -11.64
N ALA A 733 -24.14 18.75 -12.83
CA ALA A 733 -24.60 17.37 -13.06
C ALA A 733 -23.65 16.30 -12.48
N ILE A 734 -22.36 16.64 -12.33
CA ILE A 734 -21.30 15.72 -11.88
C ILE A 734 -20.99 15.91 -10.39
N ALA A 735 -21.16 17.15 -9.88
CA ALA A 735 -20.91 17.51 -8.48
C ALA A 735 -21.46 16.50 -7.44
N PRO A 736 -22.74 16.07 -7.46
CA PRO A 736 -23.24 15.13 -6.45
C PRO A 736 -22.58 13.75 -6.52
N LYS A 737 -22.19 13.30 -7.73
CA LYS A 737 -21.49 12.02 -7.92
C LYS A 737 -20.06 12.08 -7.38
N VAL A 738 -19.37 13.21 -7.60
CA VAL A 738 -18.02 13.45 -7.07
C VAL A 738 -18.03 13.50 -5.54
N LEU A 739 -19.02 14.17 -4.93
CA LEU A 739 -19.14 14.22 -3.47
C LEU A 739 -19.43 12.84 -2.86
N ALA A 740 -20.30 12.05 -3.48
CA ALA A 740 -20.55 10.67 -3.05
C ALA A 740 -19.27 9.81 -3.10
N GLU A 741 -18.44 9.99 -4.13
CA GLU A 741 -17.14 9.29 -4.26
C GLU A 741 -16.13 9.74 -3.19
N ILE A 742 -16.12 11.04 -2.84
CA ILE A 742 -15.29 11.58 -1.76
C ILE A 742 -15.70 11.02 -0.40
N ASP A 743 -17.01 10.95 -0.12
CA ASP A 743 -17.52 10.39 1.14
C ASP A 743 -17.20 8.90 1.24
N ALA A 744 -17.31 8.17 0.13
CA ALA A 744 -16.93 6.76 0.06
C ALA A 744 -15.42 6.57 0.31
N THR A 745 -14.57 7.43 -0.24
CA THR A 745 -13.12 7.43 -0.02
C THR A 745 -12.75 7.78 1.42
N ALA A 746 -13.42 8.76 2.01
CA ALA A 746 -13.22 9.11 3.41
C ALA A 746 -13.57 7.92 4.33
N ASN A 747 -14.67 7.21 4.03
CA ASN A 747 -15.06 5.99 4.74
C ASN A 747 -14.02 4.86 4.57
N TYR A 748 -13.53 4.64 3.35
CA TYR A 748 -12.46 3.67 3.07
C TYR A 748 -11.18 3.98 3.87
N ILE A 749 -10.74 5.23 3.89
CA ILE A 749 -9.55 5.66 4.64
C ILE A 749 -9.74 5.47 6.15
N MET A 750 -10.94 5.70 6.67
CA MET A 750 -11.27 5.46 8.08
C MET A 750 -11.11 3.97 8.44
N TRP A 751 -11.67 3.06 7.63
CA TRP A 751 -11.53 1.61 7.85
C TRP A 751 -10.10 1.11 7.71
N ASN A 752 -9.32 1.68 6.77
CA ASN A 752 -7.89 1.40 6.70
C ASN A 752 -7.14 1.83 7.98
N LYS A 753 -7.50 2.97 8.57
CA LYS A 753 -6.93 3.39 9.86
C LYS A 753 -7.36 2.48 11.01
N ALA A 754 -8.58 1.94 10.98
CA ALA A 754 -9.01 0.92 11.93
C ALA A 754 -8.18 -0.36 11.78
N ARG A 755 -7.92 -0.82 10.55
CA ARG A 755 -6.99 -1.95 10.29
C ARG A 755 -5.60 -1.71 10.87
N TYR A 756 -5.06 -0.49 10.75
CA TYR A 756 -3.76 -0.16 11.34
C TYR A 756 -3.78 -0.24 12.86
N GLU A 757 -4.84 0.27 13.48
CA GLU A 757 -5.00 0.20 14.93
C GLU A 757 -4.91 -1.26 15.39
N LEU A 758 -5.63 -2.17 14.72
CA LEU A 758 -5.58 -3.61 14.99
C LEU A 758 -4.18 -4.20 14.77
N SER A 759 -3.55 -3.84 13.67
CA SER A 759 -2.22 -4.37 13.29
C SER A 759 -1.13 -3.90 14.27
N LEU A 760 -1.18 -2.64 14.70
CA LEU A 760 -0.25 -2.09 15.68
C LEU A 760 -0.44 -2.72 17.06
N ARG A 761 -1.69 -2.92 17.50
CA ARG A 761 -1.97 -3.63 18.77
C ARG A 761 -1.44 -5.06 18.74
N ALA A 762 -1.70 -5.78 17.65
CA ALA A 762 -1.15 -7.13 17.45
C ALA A 762 0.39 -7.16 17.47
N ALA A 763 1.04 -6.15 16.88
CA ALA A 763 2.50 -6.04 16.89
C ALA A 763 3.07 -5.75 18.28
N VAL A 764 2.44 -4.83 19.04
CA VAL A 764 2.83 -4.50 20.43
C VAL A 764 2.71 -5.72 21.33
N LEU A 765 1.58 -6.44 21.27
CA LEU A 765 1.38 -7.71 21.99
C LEU A 765 2.46 -8.74 21.69
N GLY A 766 2.94 -8.74 20.45
CA GLY A 766 3.99 -9.63 20.00
C GLY A 766 5.41 -9.23 20.42
N ALA A 767 5.66 -7.98 20.77
CA ALA A 767 6.98 -7.48 21.16
C ALA A 767 7.34 -7.88 22.60
N ASP A 768 6.36 -7.81 23.52
CA ASP A 768 6.55 -8.09 24.95
C ASP A 768 6.97 -9.55 25.25
N ALA A 769 6.61 -10.50 24.38
CA ALA A 769 7.04 -11.90 24.49
C ALA A 769 8.54 -12.14 24.19
N SER A 770 9.27 -11.12 23.72
CA SER A 770 10.66 -11.23 23.25
C SER A 770 11.63 -10.25 23.92
N ALA A 771 11.20 -9.51 24.95
CA ALA A 771 12.09 -8.61 25.69
C ALA A 771 13.19 -9.43 26.40
N PRO A 772 14.49 -9.09 26.24
CA PRO A 772 15.55 -9.71 27.01
C PRO A 772 15.35 -9.37 28.49
N ALA A 773 15.49 -10.39 29.36
CA ALA A 773 15.40 -10.22 30.80
C ALA A 773 16.31 -9.06 31.27
N PRO A 774 15.85 -8.22 32.21
CA PRO A 774 16.69 -7.15 32.75
C PRO A 774 17.96 -7.75 33.36
N ALA A 775 19.09 -7.07 33.14
CA ALA A 775 20.40 -7.51 33.62
C ALA A 775 20.36 -7.80 35.14
N PRO A 776 21.04 -8.86 35.61
CA PRO A 776 21.05 -9.22 37.02
C PRO A 776 21.71 -8.07 37.82
N GLY A 777 20.91 -7.35 38.63
CA GLY A 777 21.42 -6.29 39.51
C GLY A 777 20.58 -5.01 39.62
N ALA A 778 19.45 -4.86 38.92
CA ALA A 778 18.55 -3.72 39.16
C ALA A 778 17.78 -3.89 40.49
N PRO A 779 17.68 -2.86 41.35
CA PRO A 779 17.04 -2.99 42.65
C PRO A 779 15.53 -3.28 42.49
N LEU A 780 15.12 -4.39 43.09
CA LEU A 780 13.76 -4.93 43.09
C LEU A 780 12.82 -4.04 43.92
N ALA A 781 11.86 -3.40 43.28
CA ALA A 781 10.64 -2.96 43.95
C ALA A 781 9.66 -4.15 43.99
N HIS A 782 9.18 -4.46 45.19
CA HIS A 782 8.43 -5.67 45.53
C HIS A 782 7.09 -5.82 44.78
N SER A 783 6.94 -6.92 44.03
CA SER A 783 5.76 -7.80 44.02
C SER A 783 6.13 -9.04 43.21
N ALA A 784 6.00 -10.23 43.82
CA ALA A 784 6.34 -11.49 43.17
C ALA A 784 5.46 -11.74 41.94
N PRO A 785 6.01 -12.13 40.77
CA PRO A 785 5.19 -12.58 39.67
C PRO A 785 4.76 -14.03 39.96
N GLY A 786 3.45 -14.24 40.14
CA GLY A 786 2.85 -15.56 39.97
C GLY A 786 3.07 -16.07 38.53
N PRO A 787 2.78 -17.35 38.24
CA PRO A 787 3.00 -17.92 36.92
C PRO A 787 2.24 -17.08 35.88
N GLN A 788 2.98 -16.32 35.07
CA GLN A 788 2.41 -15.54 33.98
C GLN A 788 1.69 -16.51 33.04
N PRO A 789 0.38 -16.35 32.79
CA PRO A 789 -0.30 -17.13 31.78
C PRO A 789 0.29 -16.71 30.44
N GLN A 790 1.09 -17.60 29.85
CA GLN A 790 1.59 -17.45 28.50
C GLN A 790 0.36 -17.35 27.57
N PRO A 791 0.15 -16.25 26.83
CA PRO A 791 -0.70 -16.34 25.66
C PRO A 791 0.07 -17.24 24.70
N HIS A 792 -0.46 -18.44 24.43
CA HIS A 792 0.01 -19.22 23.29
C HIS A 792 0.14 -18.28 22.09
N GLY A 793 1.28 -18.32 21.41
CA GLY A 793 1.65 -17.45 20.29
C GLY A 793 0.71 -17.52 19.10
N GLY A 794 -0.53 -17.06 19.31
CA GLY A 794 -1.58 -16.93 18.33
C GLY A 794 -1.36 -15.65 17.56
N HIS A 795 -1.02 -15.80 16.29
CA HIS A 795 -1.15 -14.73 15.31
C HIS A 795 -2.56 -14.14 15.41
N VAL A 796 -2.69 -12.89 15.85
CA VAL A 796 -3.96 -12.18 15.87
C VAL A 796 -4.45 -12.04 14.42
N ASP A 797 -5.59 -12.62 14.09
CA ASP A 797 -6.20 -12.51 12.76
C ASP A 797 -6.82 -11.12 12.58
N VAL A 798 -5.97 -10.15 12.23
CA VAL A 798 -6.36 -8.75 11.98
C VAL A 798 -7.47 -8.65 10.93
N ASP A 799 -7.42 -9.49 9.89
CA ASP A 799 -8.34 -9.42 8.77
C ASP A 799 -9.71 -9.99 9.15
N GLY A 800 -9.74 -11.07 9.93
CA GLY A 800 -10.95 -11.61 10.54
C GLY A 800 -11.60 -10.61 11.51
N LEU A 801 -10.79 -9.93 12.35
CA LEU A 801 -11.29 -8.91 13.28
C LEU A 801 -11.85 -7.70 12.54
N LEU A 802 -11.16 -7.20 11.53
CA LEU A 802 -11.63 -6.08 10.71
C LEU A 802 -12.95 -6.44 10.01
N ARG A 803 -13.05 -7.65 9.45
CA ARG A 803 -14.28 -8.15 8.83
C ARG A 803 -15.46 -8.10 9.80
N ALA A 804 -15.28 -8.63 11.00
CA ALA A 804 -16.33 -8.65 12.02
C ALA A 804 -16.79 -7.23 12.41
N LEU A 805 -15.85 -6.28 12.56
CA LEU A 805 -16.18 -4.89 12.84
C LEU A 805 -16.97 -4.22 11.71
N MET A 806 -16.61 -4.51 10.45
CA MET A 806 -17.30 -3.98 9.29
C MET A 806 -18.73 -4.54 9.20
N GLU A 807 -18.90 -5.86 9.31
CA GLU A 807 -20.22 -6.51 9.31
C GLU A 807 -21.11 -5.94 10.42
N GLY A 808 -20.56 -5.79 11.64
CA GLY A 808 -21.25 -5.19 12.78
C GLY A 808 -21.61 -3.70 12.61
N ALA A 809 -21.00 -3.01 11.66
CA ALA A 809 -21.32 -1.64 11.27
C ALA A 809 -22.20 -1.56 10.02
N GLY A 810 -22.83 -2.66 9.60
CA GLY A 810 -23.71 -2.74 8.43
C GLY A 810 -22.98 -2.55 7.10
N GLN A 811 -21.67 -2.80 7.08
CA GLN A 811 -20.83 -2.60 5.90
C GLN A 811 -20.81 -3.87 5.03
N ASP A 812 -21.10 -3.76 3.73
CA ASP A 812 -20.84 -4.84 2.77
C ASP A 812 -19.33 -5.13 2.71
N VAL A 813 -18.96 -6.38 3.00
CA VAL A 813 -17.58 -6.86 3.12
C VAL A 813 -17.06 -7.46 1.82
N SER A 814 -17.97 -7.95 0.96
CA SER A 814 -17.64 -8.80 -0.19
C SER A 814 -16.67 -8.13 -1.18
N ALA A 815 -16.72 -6.79 -1.29
CA ALA A 815 -15.87 -5.99 -2.17
C ALA A 815 -14.83 -5.09 -1.44
N ARG A 816 -14.82 -5.01 -0.11
CA ARG A 816 -14.05 -3.97 0.63
C ARG A 816 -12.68 -4.40 1.15
N LEU A 817 -12.45 -5.71 1.31
CA LEU A 817 -11.20 -6.24 1.87
C LEU A 817 -10.16 -6.67 0.82
N ALA A 818 -10.55 -6.75 -0.46
CA ALA A 818 -9.85 -7.51 -1.50
C ALA A 818 -8.54 -6.91 -2.04
N GLY A 819 -8.09 -5.72 -1.60
CA GLY A 819 -6.84 -5.13 -2.12
C GLY A 819 -6.16 -4.10 -1.22
N ALA A 820 -6.63 -3.91 0.02
CA ALA A 820 -6.06 -2.89 0.89
C ALA A 820 -4.77 -3.42 1.54
N SER A 821 -3.63 -2.91 1.09
CA SER A 821 -2.39 -3.06 1.85
C SER A 821 -2.62 -2.57 3.28
N ALA A 822 -2.03 -3.25 4.27
CA ALA A 822 -2.06 -2.90 5.69
C ALA A 822 -1.48 -1.51 6.02
N PHE A 823 -1.15 -0.73 4.99
CA PHE A 823 -0.70 0.63 4.99
C PHE A 823 -1.21 1.29 3.70
N GLY A 824 -2.47 1.70 3.64
CA GLY A 824 -3.01 2.84 2.85
C GLY A 824 -2.21 4.16 3.00
N MET A 825 -0.88 4.06 2.97
CA MET A 825 0.07 5.04 2.50
C MET A 825 -0.26 5.49 1.08
N VAL A 826 -0.90 4.63 0.27
CA VAL A 826 -1.30 4.96 -1.08
C VAL A 826 -2.66 4.34 -1.41
N ASP A 827 -3.65 5.20 -1.63
CA ASP A 827 -4.90 4.83 -2.28
C ASP A 827 -4.63 4.75 -3.79
N TRP A 828 -4.15 3.59 -4.24
CA TRP A 828 -3.78 3.38 -5.63
C TRP A 828 -4.97 3.39 -6.58
N GLY A 829 -6.20 3.19 -6.08
CA GLY A 829 -7.40 3.00 -6.88
C GLY A 829 -7.68 4.17 -7.83
N TYR A 830 -7.35 5.40 -7.44
CA TYR A 830 -7.49 6.60 -8.27
C TYR A 830 -6.50 6.70 -9.43
N PHE A 831 -5.40 5.95 -9.36
CA PHE A 831 -4.28 6.07 -10.28
C PHE A 831 -4.15 4.89 -11.24
N TYR A 832 -5.00 3.86 -11.09
CA TYR A 832 -5.08 2.73 -12.00
C TYR A 832 -5.88 3.10 -13.26
N ASP A 833 -5.31 2.77 -14.41
CA ASP A 833 -6.04 2.75 -15.67
C ASP A 833 -6.86 1.44 -15.68
N PRO A 834 -8.19 1.47 -15.87
CA PRO A 834 -9.03 0.27 -15.91
C PRO A 834 -8.58 -0.76 -16.96
N GLN A 835 -7.85 -0.31 -18.00
CA GLN A 835 -7.29 -1.17 -19.04
C GLN A 835 -5.97 -1.85 -18.63
N VAL A 836 -5.41 -1.50 -17.46
CA VAL A 836 -4.14 -2.01 -16.94
C VAL A 836 -4.42 -2.93 -15.75
N VAL A 837 -4.34 -4.24 -15.99
CA VAL A 837 -4.47 -5.26 -14.94
C VAL A 837 -3.12 -5.41 -14.25
N ASP A 838 -2.99 -4.91 -13.02
CA ASP A 838 -1.78 -5.13 -12.23
C ASP A 838 -1.75 -6.60 -11.80
N THR A 839 -0.76 -7.34 -12.30
CA THR A 839 -0.59 -8.76 -12.01
C THR A 839 0.72 -8.91 -11.23
N PRO A 840 0.73 -9.59 -10.07
CA PRO A 840 1.97 -9.83 -9.35
C PRO A 840 2.93 -10.55 -10.29
N THR A 841 4.10 -9.93 -10.52
CA THR A 841 5.19 -10.62 -11.21
C THR A 841 5.74 -11.68 -10.26
N ASP A 842 5.32 -12.93 -10.43
CA ASP A 842 6.02 -14.07 -9.86
C ASP A 842 7.34 -14.25 -10.62
N THR A 843 8.32 -13.44 -10.21
CA THR A 843 9.71 -13.86 -10.36
C THR A 843 9.93 -14.95 -9.33
N VAL A 844 9.78 -16.19 -9.79
CA VAL A 844 10.10 -17.46 -9.13
C VAL A 844 11.20 -17.25 -8.07
N LEU A 845 10.78 -17.14 -6.81
CA LEU A 845 11.60 -17.41 -5.63
C LEU A 845 11.46 -18.90 -5.26
N GLU A 846 11.35 -19.79 -6.25
CA GLU A 846 11.66 -21.19 -6.00
C GLU A 846 13.18 -21.31 -5.91
N GLY A 847 13.64 -21.81 -4.77
CA GLY A 847 15.00 -21.63 -4.29
C GLY A 847 16.07 -22.06 -5.28
N GLU A 848 16.79 -21.09 -5.81
CA GLU A 848 18.20 -21.27 -6.14
C GLU A 848 19.02 -20.65 -5.00
N GLU A 849 19.87 -21.47 -4.39
CA GLU A 849 20.90 -20.99 -3.48
C GLU A 849 21.72 -19.87 -4.14
N PRO A 850 22.26 -18.93 -3.35
CA PRO A 850 23.14 -17.87 -3.87
C PRO A 850 24.27 -18.49 -4.70
N PRO A 851 24.79 -17.78 -5.73
CA PRO A 851 25.86 -18.30 -6.57
C PRO A 851 27.06 -18.69 -5.70
N ARG A 852 27.31 -19.99 -5.57
CA ARG A 852 28.48 -20.53 -4.88
C ARG A 852 29.70 -20.09 -5.68
N GLY A 853 30.63 -19.39 -5.03
CA GLY A 853 31.89 -19.01 -5.63
C GLY A 853 32.71 -20.25 -5.95
N ASP A 854 33.27 -20.28 -7.17
CA ASP A 854 34.24 -21.29 -7.58
C ASP A 854 35.42 -21.29 -6.59
N GLY A 855 35.63 -22.43 -5.95
CA GLY A 855 36.73 -22.71 -5.04
C GLY A 855 36.87 -24.22 -4.90
N ASP A 856 38.07 -24.69 -5.24
CA ASP A 856 38.49 -26.06 -5.49
C ASP A 856 38.28 -27.09 -4.36
N ASP A 857 38.26 -28.36 -4.81
CA ASP A 857 38.63 -29.62 -4.14
C ASP A 857 37.81 -30.23 -2.98
N GLY A 858 37.10 -31.30 -3.33
CA GLY A 858 37.44 -32.64 -2.85
C GLY A 858 36.84 -33.15 -1.55
N ALA A 859 35.70 -33.87 -1.63
CA ALA A 859 35.47 -35.13 -0.92
C ALA A 859 34.11 -35.74 -1.31
N SER A 860 34.13 -36.97 -1.83
CA SER A 860 32.97 -37.78 -2.20
C SER A 860 32.21 -38.28 -0.96
N VAL A 861 30.89 -38.10 -0.94
CA VAL A 861 29.97 -38.99 -0.19
C VAL A 861 28.72 -39.23 -1.04
N ALA A 862 28.42 -40.50 -1.27
CA ALA A 862 27.34 -41.01 -2.12
C ALA A 862 25.92 -40.73 -1.58
N PRO A 863 24.87 -40.72 -2.42
CA PRO A 863 23.51 -40.39 -2.01
C PRO A 863 22.75 -41.61 -1.48
N SER A 864 22.19 -41.51 -0.27
CA SER A 864 21.19 -42.46 0.22
C SER A 864 19.80 -42.05 -0.25
N THR A 865 19.27 -42.82 -1.19
CA THR A 865 17.85 -42.91 -1.53
C THR A 865 17.05 -43.45 -0.35
N THR A 866 15.96 -42.77 0.03
CA THR A 866 14.63 -43.31 0.42
C THR A 866 13.93 -42.32 1.33
N GLY A 867 12.69 -41.93 1.00
CA GLY A 867 11.86 -41.13 1.90
C GLY A 867 10.74 -40.38 1.21
N THR A 868 9.81 -41.12 0.59
CA THR A 868 8.51 -40.64 0.11
C THR A 868 7.77 -39.93 1.23
N THR A 869 7.70 -38.59 1.22
CA THR A 869 6.81 -37.82 2.09
C THR A 869 5.70 -37.18 1.27
N ALA A 870 4.49 -37.58 1.63
CA ALA A 870 3.21 -37.21 1.07
C ALA A 870 3.04 -35.71 0.83
N ALA A 871 2.53 -35.41 -0.37
CA ALA A 871 1.94 -34.13 -0.74
C ALA A 871 0.73 -33.84 0.16
N ALA A 872 0.95 -33.09 1.24
CA ALA A 872 -0.13 -32.40 1.94
C ALA A 872 -0.41 -31.10 1.19
N SER A 873 -1.46 -31.13 0.36
CA SER A 873 -2.03 -29.96 -0.31
C SER A 873 -2.25 -28.83 0.69
N ARG A 874 -1.34 -27.84 0.68
CA ARG A 874 -1.62 -26.54 1.26
C ARG A 874 -2.73 -25.93 0.41
N ARG A 875 -3.92 -25.77 1.00
CA ARG A 875 -4.91 -24.83 0.48
C ARG A 875 -4.22 -23.48 0.44
N ALA A 876 -3.75 -23.08 -0.73
CA ALA A 876 -3.37 -21.70 -0.99
C ALA A 876 -4.58 -20.85 -0.59
N ALA A 877 -4.35 -19.83 0.24
CA ALA A 877 -5.34 -18.79 0.39
C ALA A 877 -5.73 -18.31 -1.02
N PRO A 878 -7.02 -18.14 -1.33
CA PRO A 878 -7.43 -17.71 -2.66
C PRO A 878 -6.68 -16.42 -2.98
N ALA A 879 -5.95 -16.42 -4.10
CA ALA A 879 -5.34 -15.21 -4.63
C ALA A 879 -6.45 -14.14 -4.75
N PRO A 880 -6.16 -12.87 -4.38
CA PRO A 880 -7.14 -11.80 -4.48
C PRO A 880 -7.72 -11.75 -5.90
N ARG A 881 -9.04 -11.65 -6.00
CA ARG A 881 -9.75 -11.46 -7.28
C ARG A 881 -9.36 -10.08 -7.84
N HIS A 882 -8.30 -10.03 -8.63
CA HIS A 882 -7.93 -8.83 -9.38
C HIS A 882 -8.83 -8.74 -10.62
N GLY A 883 -9.78 -7.80 -10.58
CA GLY A 883 -10.77 -7.60 -11.65
C GLY A 883 -12.01 -6.86 -11.15
N GLU A 884 -12.33 -6.97 -9.87
CA GLU A 884 -13.23 -6.02 -9.23
C GLU A 884 -12.42 -4.73 -9.01
N THR A 885 -12.72 -3.72 -9.82
CA THR A 885 -12.46 -2.32 -9.44
C THR A 885 -12.84 -2.20 -7.96
N SER A 886 -11.94 -1.70 -7.11
CA SER A 886 -12.29 -1.32 -5.73
C SER A 886 -13.70 -0.76 -5.75
N ALA A 887 -14.63 -1.29 -4.94
CA ALA A 887 -16.03 -0.83 -4.97
C ALA A 887 -16.18 0.69 -4.73
N PHE A 888 -15.09 1.35 -4.36
CA PHE A 888 -14.95 2.79 -4.20
C PHE A 888 -14.62 3.54 -5.50
N ILE A 889 -14.06 2.90 -6.54
CA ILE A 889 -13.53 3.57 -7.74
C ILE A 889 -13.86 2.73 -8.99
N LYS A 890 -15.09 2.91 -9.49
CA LYS A 890 -15.43 2.61 -10.90
C LYS A 890 -14.49 3.43 -11.82
N PRO A 891 -14.31 3.08 -13.12
CA PRO A 891 -13.60 3.95 -14.08
C PRO A 891 -14.06 5.39 -13.85
N PRO A 892 -13.15 6.32 -13.50
CA PRO A 892 -13.56 7.42 -12.65
C PRO A 892 -14.62 8.26 -13.34
N LEU A 893 -15.69 8.60 -12.64
CA LEU A 893 -16.49 9.78 -13.01
C LEU A 893 -15.59 11.04 -13.03
N LEU A 894 -14.44 10.98 -12.35
CA LEU A 894 -13.34 11.93 -12.48
C LEU A 894 -12.53 11.85 -13.79
N MET A 895 -12.68 10.87 -14.68
CA MET A 895 -12.12 10.99 -16.04
C MET A 895 -12.90 12.05 -16.85
N GLU A 896 -14.18 12.27 -16.52
CA GLU A 896 -15.03 13.36 -17.02
C GLU A 896 -14.72 14.72 -16.35
N THR A 897 -13.89 14.76 -15.30
CA THR A 897 -13.48 16.01 -14.60
C THR A 897 -12.47 16.87 -15.36
N ARG A 898 -12.34 16.69 -16.68
CA ARG A 898 -11.49 17.56 -17.53
C ARG A 898 -11.80 19.04 -17.28
N LYS A 899 -13.09 19.41 -17.32
CA LYS A 899 -13.52 20.79 -17.08
C LYS A 899 -13.20 21.28 -15.67
N LEU A 900 -13.32 20.40 -14.67
CA LEU A 900 -13.01 20.71 -13.28
C LEU A 900 -11.50 20.89 -13.05
N LEU A 901 -10.66 20.09 -13.71
CA LEU A 901 -9.20 20.23 -13.67
C LEU A 901 -8.72 21.45 -14.45
N GLU A 902 -9.30 21.75 -15.62
CA GLU A 902 -9.03 22.97 -16.37
C GLU A 902 -9.41 24.22 -15.54
N ALA A 903 -10.57 24.20 -14.88
CA ALA A 903 -10.98 25.26 -13.95
C ALA A 903 -10.07 25.34 -12.71
N TYR A 904 -9.60 24.21 -12.19
CA TYR A 904 -8.63 24.16 -11.09
C TYR A 904 -7.31 24.82 -11.50
N TYR A 905 -6.74 24.44 -12.65
CA TYR A 905 -5.53 25.07 -13.21
C TYR A 905 -5.72 26.55 -13.50
N ALA A 906 -6.91 26.97 -13.96
CA ALA A 906 -7.20 28.39 -14.18
C ALA A 906 -7.17 29.21 -12.87
N GLN A 907 -7.53 28.61 -11.72
CA GLN A 907 -7.46 29.27 -10.42
C GLN A 907 -6.02 29.33 -9.86
N ILE A 908 -5.20 28.30 -10.07
CA ILE A 908 -3.84 28.23 -9.48
C ILE A 908 -2.73 28.74 -10.42
N GLY A 909 -2.90 28.62 -11.73
CA GLY A 909 -1.89 28.89 -12.75
C GLY A 909 -1.27 30.29 -12.65
N PRO A 910 -2.07 31.37 -12.67
CA PRO A 910 -1.55 32.74 -12.59
C PRO A 910 -0.67 33.00 -11.36
N ALA A 911 -1.02 32.38 -10.23
CA ALA A 911 -0.31 32.56 -8.97
C ALA A 911 0.97 31.71 -8.87
N LEU A 912 1.00 30.53 -9.51
CA LEU A 912 2.20 29.71 -9.64
C LEU A 912 3.19 30.25 -10.69
N ASP A 913 2.68 30.90 -11.72
CA ASP A 913 3.50 31.54 -12.77
C ASP A 913 4.14 32.85 -12.30
N GLY A 914 3.43 33.63 -11.47
CA GLY A 914 3.91 34.87 -10.85
C GLY A 914 4.87 34.68 -9.66
N ALA A 915 5.06 33.45 -9.19
CA ALA A 915 6.03 33.10 -8.16
C ALA A 915 7.48 33.17 -8.73
N ALA A 916 7.96 34.42 -8.82
CA ALA A 916 9.33 34.87 -9.05
C ALA A 916 10.12 34.11 -10.12
N ASP A 917 10.25 34.71 -11.31
CA ASP A 917 11.44 34.50 -12.14
C ASP A 917 12.67 34.88 -11.30
N ALA A 918 13.45 33.88 -10.91
CA ALA A 918 14.47 34.01 -9.88
C ALA A 918 15.56 35.04 -10.28
N GLU A 919 15.47 36.25 -9.73
CA GLU A 919 16.54 37.27 -9.73
C GLU A 919 17.88 36.68 -9.22
N GLN A 920 17.81 35.66 -8.35
CA GLN A 920 18.95 34.94 -7.78
C GLN A 920 19.82 34.22 -8.83
N TRP A 921 19.23 33.63 -9.88
CA TRP A 921 19.99 32.96 -10.96
C TRP A 921 20.41 33.93 -12.06
N ALA A 922 19.63 34.98 -12.31
CA ALA A 922 20.04 36.07 -13.22
C ALA A 922 21.37 36.71 -12.77
N GLY A 923 21.59 36.86 -11.45
CA GLY A 923 22.86 37.30 -10.87
C GLY A 923 24.02 36.31 -11.06
N LYS A 924 23.80 35.01 -10.84
CA LYS A 924 24.83 33.97 -11.03
C LYS A 924 25.26 33.85 -12.51
N ILE A 925 24.34 33.98 -13.46
CA ILE A 925 24.63 33.95 -14.91
C ILE A 925 25.47 35.16 -15.34
N LYS A 926 25.14 36.37 -14.84
CA LYS A 926 25.96 37.57 -15.09
C LYS A 926 27.39 37.45 -14.56
N SER A 927 27.60 36.73 -13.44
CA SER A 927 28.93 36.46 -12.89
C SER A 927 29.72 35.40 -13.68
N ALA A 928 29.03 34.40 -14.24
CA ALA A 928 29.63 33.33 -15.03
C ALA A 928 29.90 33.72 -16.49
N SER A 929 29.23 34.77 -17.00
CA SER A 929 29.51 35.38 -18.31
C SER A 929 30.65 36.42 -18.26
N LYS A 930 31.05 36.85 -17.05
CA LYS A 930 32.17 37.80 -16.82
C LYS A 930 33.49 37.12 -16.44
N LYS A 931 33.50 35.80 -16.24
CA LYS A 931 34.69 34.95 -16.08
C LYS A 931 34.81 34.05 -17.28
#